data_AF-A0A1E7RIN8-F1
#
_entry.id   AF-A0A1E7RIN8-F1
#
_cell.length_a   1.000
_cell.length_b   1.000
_cell.length_c   1.000
_cell.angle_alpha   90.00
_cell.angle_beta   90.00
_cell.angle_gamma   90.00
#
_symmetry.space_group_name_H-M   'P 1'
#
loop_
_entity.id
_entity.type
_entity.pdbx_description
1 polymer ?
#
loop_
_entity_poly.entity_id
_entity_poly.type
_entity_poly.pdbx_seq_one_letter_code
_entity_poly.pdbx_strand_id
1 'polypeptide(L)'
;MSNEDFKQAALDYHRMSPPGKIKVTATKPMLTQRDLSLAYSPGVAHACEAIMADPQQASELTARGNLVAVISNGTAVLGLGNIGPLAGKPVMEGKGVLFQKFAGIDVFDIEINENDPDKLVDIIASLEPTFGGINLEDIKAPECFVVERKLRERMNIPVFHDDQHGTAIIVGAAVLNAMVVTGKKIEEVKLATTGMGAAGVSCVNMLVSLGLKPENILAFDREGVIHTGRADLDPEKKRYARDTDKRTLAEIVDGADIFLGLSAPGILTADMVKTMAKDPVIFALANPTPEIMPELARSVRPDALIGTGRSDYPNQINNVLCFPYLFRGALDVGATAINEEMKIACVHAIAAMARREASDLGSAYGDETPSFGRDYLIPRPFDRRLLVELSAAVAQAAMDSGVATRPVADMGAYREKLAQFVYRTSLMMKPVYDRARADKQRVVYAEGEEEVVLRAVQNVVDEGLAFPILIGRPDVIESRIERMGLRMKAGTDFDVTNINDDPRFNEYWQYYHNLTGRRGVTVAAAKNLMRSRPTLIAAVMVARGEADALLTGVVGRFHKKLGYVRSVLPLESKVTSTSAMTGVINQQGVFFFVDTHVQEDPTAEQICEATLQAAYRMKLFGIEPKVALLSHSNFGSHDSKDALKMRTVRTLLLKRNPRLNVDGEMQGDTAWDEALRQKLLPDSTLKGRANLFVLPNLEAANIAYNLVRVFTDGVAIGPILMGVAKPAHILTTSATSRRVLNMTAIAAVDAQIRKQLESEKA
;
A
#
# COMPACT_ATOMS: atom_id res chain seq x y z
N MET A 1 -0.81 -28.73 1.53
CA MET A 1 -2.28 -28.93 1.54
C MET A 1 -2.60 -29.82 0.36
N SER A 2 -3.42 -30.86 0.53
CA SER A 2 -3.79 -31.71 -0.62
C SER A 2 -4.76 -30.95 -1.54
N ASN A 3 -4.92 -31.40 -2.79
CA ASN A 3 -5.81 -30.76 -3.76
C ASN A 3 -7.29 -30.84 -3.32
N GLU A 4 -7.69 -31.93 -2.64
CA GLU A 4 -9.03 -32.09 -2.08
C GLU A 4 -9.26 -31.16 -0.87
N ASP A 5 -8.25 -30.99 0.01
CA ASP A 5 -8.35 -30.03 1.12
C ASP A 5 -8.53 -28.60 0.60
N PHE A 6 -7.81 -28.23 -0.46
CA PHE A 6 -7.92 -26.90 -1.06
C PHE A 6 -9.30 -26.67 -1.70
N LYS A 7 -9.82 -27.67 -2.40
CA LYS A 7 -11.17 -27.62 -2.98
C LYS A 7 -12.23 -27.44 -1.90
N GLN A 8 -12.16 -28.21 -0.82
CA GLN A 8 -13.11 -28.08 0.28
C GLN A 8 -12.99 -26.70 0.96
N ALA A 9 -11.78 -26.21 1.21
CA ALA A 9 -11.55 -24.88 1.76
C ALA A 9 -12.11 -23.76 0.87
N ALA A 10 -11.99 -23.89 -0.46
CA ALA A 10 -12.59 -22.93 -1.40
C ALA A 10 -14.12 -22.93 -1.32
N LEU A 11 -14.75 -24.10 -1.24
CA LEU A 11 -16.22 -24.20 -1.09
C LEU A 11 -16.69 -23.63 0.25
N ASP A 12 -15.97 -23.92 1.34
CA ASP A 12 -16.31 -23.43 2.67
C ASP A 12 -16.14 -21.91 2.77
N TYR A 13 -15.10 -21.36 2.14
CA TYR A 13 -14.91 -19.91 2.02
C TYR A 13 -16.13 -19.21 1.39
N HIS A 14 -16.71 -19.81 0.35
CA HIS A 14 -17.90 -19.27 -0.33
C HIS A 14 -19.22 -19.48 0.45
N ARG A 15 -19.30 -20.50 1.30
CA ARG A 15 -20.49 -20.82 2.12
C ARG A 15 -20.50 -20.12 3.47
N MET A 16 -19.35 -19.64 3.93
CA MET A 16 -19.20 -18.93 5.20
C MET A 16 -20.21 -17.77 5.27
N SER A 17 -20.91 -17.64 6.40
CA SER A 17 -22.01 -16.67 6.52
C SER A 17 -21.49 -15.21 6.60
N PRO A 18 -22.08 -14.26 5.86
CA PRO A 18 -23.11 -14.48 4.83
C PRO A 18 -22.52 -15.10 3.54
N PRO A 19 -23.22 -16.03 2.87
CA PRO A 19 -22.71 -16.68 1.65
C PRO A 19 -22.41 -15.69 0.52
N GLY A 20 -21.49 -16.08 -0.35
CA GLY A 20 -20.97 -15.20 -1.41
C GLY A 20 -19.86 -14.28 -0.89
N LYS A 21 -19.40 -13.36 -1.74
CA LYS A 21 -18.22 -12.53 -1.45
C LYS A 21 -18.50 -11.03 -1.37
N ILE A 22 -19.74 -10.62 -1.66
CA ILE A 22 -20.13 -9.21 -1.74
C ILE A 22 -21.34 -8.92 -0.86
N LYS A 23 -21.47 -7.67 -0.43
CA LYS A 23 -22.65 -7.14 0.25
C LYS A 23 -22.81 -5.66 -0.07
N VAL A 24 -24.04 -5.17 -0.07
CA VAL A 24 -24.34 -3.73 -0.18
C VAL A 24 -24.41 -3.12 1.20
N THR A 25 -23.70 -2.02 1.42
CA THR A 25 -23.70 -1.27 2.69
C THR A 25 -23.95 0.22 2.43
N ALA A 26 -24.82 0.84 3.23
CA ALA A 26 -25.04 2.27 3.17
C ALA A 26 -23.78 3.05 3.57
N THR A 27 -23.45 4.11 2.84
CA THR A 27 -22.28 4.98 3.11
C THR A 27 -22.63 6.18 3.99
N LYS A 28 -23.92 6.50 4.13
CA LYS A 28 -24.42 7.61 4.96
C LYS A 28 -25.09 7.06 6.22
N PRO A 29 -25.04 7.80 7.35
CA PRO A 29 -25.79 7.45 8.55
C PRO A 29 -27.28 7.29 8.25
N MET A 30 -27.90 6.33 8.91
CA MET A 30 -29.32 5.99 8.77
C MET A 30 -29.92 5.66 10.14
N LEU A 31 -29.69 6.53 11.13
CA LEU A 31 -29.99 6.25 12.53
C LEU A 31 -31.15 7.11 13.07
N THR A 32 -31.41 8.26 12.45
CA THR A 32 -32.42 9.22 12.91
C THR A 32 -33.51 9.48 11.87
N GLN A 33 -34.63 10.06 12.31
CA GLN A 33 -35.69 10.51 11.40
C GLN A 33 -35.17 11.55 10.39
N ARG A 34 -34.24 12.41 10.82
CA ARG A 34 -33.58 13.39 9.93
C ARG A 34 -32.74 12.69 8.87
N ASP A 35 -31.99 11.65 9.25
CA ASP A 35 -31.20 10.88 8.29
C ASP A 35 -32.13 10.24 7.24
N LEU A 36 -33.26 9.67 7.68
CA LEU A 36 -34.26 9.08 6.79
C LEU A 36 -34.87 10.11 5.85
N SER A 37 -35.19 11.32 6.34
CA SER A 37 -35.76 12.38 5.51
C SER A 37 -34.77 12.97 4.51
N LEU A 38 -33.46 12.77 4.71
CA LEU A 38 -32.40 13.17 3.77
C LEU A 38 -32.10 12.06 2.77
N ALA A 39 -31.98 10.81 3.23
CA ALA A 39 -31.67 9.66 2.39
C ALA A 39 -32.86 9.24 1.51
N TYR A 40 -34.09 9.55 1.93
CA TYR A 40 -35.31 9.24 1.21
C TYR A 40 -36.26 10.44 1.20
N SER A 41 -37.56 10.21 1.10
CA SER A 41 -38.56 11.27 1.04
C SER A 41 -38.63 12.07 2.34
N PRO A 42 -38.76 13.42 2.25
CA PRO A 42 -38.83 14.21 1.02
C PRO A 42 -37.47 14.63 0.44
N GLY A 43 -36.37 14.57 1.18
CA GLY A 43 -35.10 15.21 0.82
C GLY A 43 -34.43 14.67 -0.45
N VAL A 44 -34.59 13.38 -0.76
CA VAL A 44 -34.05 12.77 -2.00
C VAL A 44 -34.55 13.45 -3.27
N ALA A 45 -35.73 14.08 -3.24
CA ALA A 45 -36.29 14.79 -4.39
C ALA A 45 -35.36 15.91 -4.91
N HIS A 46 -34.66 16.61 -4.00
CA HIS A 46 -33.73 17.68 -4.40
C HIS A 46 -32.52 17.16 -5.17
N ALA A 47 -32.03 15.96 -4.86
CA ALA A 47 -30.97 15.33 -5.65
C ALA A 47 -31.48 14.95 -7.05
N CYS A 48 -32.71 14.43 -7.14
CA CYS A 48 -33.35 14.13 -8.43
C CYS A 48 -33.56 15.39 -9.28
N GLU A 49 -34.05 16.48 -8.70
CA GLU A 49 -34.24 17.77 -9.36
C GLU A 49 -32.91 18.34 -9.87
N ALA A 50 -31.84 18.23 -9.08
CA ALA A 50 -30.51 18.66 -9.48
C ALA A 50 -29.96 17.86 -10.69
N ILE A 51 -30.13 16.54 -10.68
CA ILE A 51 -29.74 15.68 -11.82
C ILE A 51 -30.62 15.92 -13.05
N MET A 52 -31.91 16.20 -12.86
CA MET A 52 -32.81 16.57 -13.96
C MET A 52 -32.37 17.89 -14.62
N ALA A 53 -31.90 18.86 -13.82
CA ALA A 53 -31.39 20.13 -14.32
C ALA A 53 -30.01 20.00 -14.99
N ASP A 54 -29.14 19.16 -14.44
CA ASP A 54 -27.83 18.84 -14.99
C ASP A 54 -27.49 17.35 -14.81
N PRO A 55 -27.60 16.53 -15.87
CA PRO A 55 -27.31 15.10 -15.82
C PRO A 55 -25.89 14.75 -15.34
N GLN A 56 -24.92 15.68 -15.45
CA GLN A 56 -23.55 15.43 -14.99
C GLN A 56 -23.45 15.30 -13.47
N GLN A 57 -24.37 15.92 -12.72
CA GLN A 57 -24.42 15.80 -11.26
C GLN A 57 -24.70 14.36 -10.78
N ALA A 58 -25.16 13.46 -11.66
CA ALA A 58 -25.35 12.06 -11.30
C ALA A 58 -24.07 11.42 -10.74
N SER A 59 -22.89 11.81 -11.23
CA SER A 59 -21.61 11.30 -10.73
C SER A 59 -21.21 11.82 -9.34
N GLU A 60 -21.81 12.94 -8.88
CA GLU A 60 -21.52 13.56 -7.59
C GLU A 60 -22.59 13.24 -6.53
N LEU A 61 -23.85 13.17 -6.95
CA LEU A 61 -25.01 12.98 -6.08
C LEU A 61 -25.41 11.50 -5.94
N THR A 62 -24.78 10.60 -6.69
CA THR A 62 -25.04 9.15 -6.62
C THR A 62 -23.75 8.34 -6.60
N ALA A 63 -23.86 7.02 -6.42
CA ALA A 63 -22.72 6.11 -6.49
C ALA A 63 -22.14 5.96 -7.92
N ARG A 64 -22.81 6.46 -8.97
CA ARG A 64 -22.43 6.32 -10.39
C ARG A 64 -20.96 6.62 -10.63
N GLY A 65 -20.42 7.70 -10.04
CA GLY A 65 -19.03 8.13 -10.25
C GLY A 65 -17.96 7.14 -9.76
N ASN A 66 -18.34 6.15 -8.94
CA ASN A 66 -17.43 5.14 -8.39
C ASN A 66 -17.88 3.69 -8.69
N LEU A 67 -18.98 3.50 -9.43
CA LEU A 67 -19.63 2.22 -9.60
C LEU A 67 -19.32 1.61 -10.97
N VAL A 68 -18.78 0.39 -10.98
CA VAL A 68 -18.49 -0.39 -12.20
C VAL A 68 -19.41 -1.61 -12.28
N ALA A 69 -19.92 -1.92 -13.46
CA ALA A 69 -20.57 -3.21 -13.70
C ALA A 69 -19.54 -4.23 -14.16
N VAL A 70 -19.43 -5.37 -13.48
CA VAL A 70 -18.73 -6.54 -14.01
C VAL A 70 -19.77 -7.41 -14.71
N ILE A 71 -19.70 -7.47 -16.04
CA ILE A 71 -20.75 -8.10 -16.86
C ILE A 71 -20.19 -9.32 -17.58
N SER A 72 -20.91 -10.45 -17.46
CA SER A 72 -20.62 -11.67 -18.18
C SER A 72 -21.90 -12.38 -18.61
N ASN A 73 -21.84 -13.19 -19.67
CA ASN A 73 -22.87 -14.19 -19.99
C ASN A 73 -22.43 -15.63 -19.67
N GLY A 74 -21.25 -15.82 -19.08
CA GLY A 74 -20.72 -17.11 -18.63
C GLY A 74 -20.33 -18.06 -19.77
N THR A 75 -20.04 -17.54 -20.97
CA THR A 75 -19.74 -18.35 -22.15
C THR A 75 -18.27 -18.74 -22.30
N ALA A 76 -17.37 -18.10 -21.55
CA ALA A 76 -15.93 -18.39 -21.55
C ALA A 76 -15.29 -18.28 -20.16
N VAL A 77 -15.92 -18.88 -19.14
CA VAL A 77 -15.47 -18.74 -17.75
C VAL A 77 -14.16 -19.49 -17.52
N LEU A 78 -13.07 -18.74 -17.31
CA LEU A 78 -11.74 -19.31 -17.08
C LEU A 78 -11.37 -20.37 -18.16
N GLY A 79 -10.80 -21.50 -17.73
CA GLY A 79 -10.59 -22.68 -18.59
C GLY A 79 -11.79 -23.65 -18.65
N LEU A 80 -12.95 -23.29 -18.08
CA LEU A 80 -14.13 -24.15 -18.01
C LEU A 80 -15.04 -24.00 -19.24
N GLY A 81 -14.88 -22.91 -20.00
CA GLY A 81 -15.66 -22.63 -21.20
C GLY A 81 -17.08 -22.15 -20.87
N ASN A 82 -18.05 -22.57 -21.67
CA ASN A 82 -19.44 -22.16 -21.51
C ASN A 82 -20.13 -22.97 -20.41
N ILE A 83 -20.16 -22.40 -19.20
CA ILE A 83 -20.83 -22.98 -18.02
C ILE A 83 -22.10 -22.21 -17.62
N GLY A 84 -22.42 -21.15 -18.37
CA GLY A 84 -23.59 -20.32 -18.17
C GLY A 84 -23.43 -19.29 -17.02
N PRO A 85 -24.36 -18.33 -16.96
CA PRO A 85 -24.26 -17.16 -16.07
C PRO A 85 -24.21 -17.52 -14.58
N LEU A 86 -25.06 -18.46 -14.12
CA LEU A 86 -25.10 -18.84 -12.69
C LEU A 86 -23.79 -19.45 -12.19
N ALA A 87 -23.15 -20.30 -13.00
CA ALA A 87 -21.89 -20.92 -12.63
C ALA A 87 -20.70 -19.96 -12.76
N GLY A 88 -20.82 -18.92 -13.59
CA GLY A 88 -19.85 -17.83 -13.71
C GLY A 88 -19.89 -16.83 -12.56
N LYS A 89 -21.03 -16.68 -11.87
CA LYS A 89 -21.24 -15.70 -10.78
C LYS A 89 -20.13 -15.66 -9.72
N PRO A 90 -19.62 -16.80 -9.19
CA PRO A 90 -18.53 -16.77 -8.23
C PRO A 90 -17.28 -16.07 -8.78
N VAL A 91 -16.98 -16.16 -10.08
CA VAL A 91 -15.83 -15.46 -10.69
C VAL A 91 -16.09 -13.94 -10.73
N MET A 92 -17.30 -13.53 -11.12
CA MET A 92 -17.70 -12.12 -11.20
C MET A 92 -17.72 -11.43 -9.83
N GLU A 93 -18.27 -12.07 -8.80
CA GLU A 93 -18.16 -11.59 -7.41
C GLU A 93 -16.69 -11.43 -7.00
N GLY A 94 -15.83 -12.36 -7.44
CA GLY A 94 -14.39 -12.30 -7.22
C GLY A 94 -13.78 -11.03 -7.80
N LYS A 95 -14.09 -10.71 -9.06
CA LYS A 95 -13.65 -9.46 -9.71
C LYS A 95 -14.13 -8.24 -8.95
N GLY A 96 -15.38 -8.23 -8.47
CA GLY A 96 -15.91 -7.16 -7.62
C GLY A 96 -15.12 -6.95 -6.33
N VAL A 97 -14.73 -8.03 -5.64
CA VAL A 97 -13.87 -7.95 -4.45
C VAL A 97 -12.50 -7.35 -4.77
N LEU A 98 -11.92 -7.70 -5.93
CA LEU A 98 -10.60 -7.19 -6.35
C LEU A 98 -10.66 -5.69 -6.66
N PHE A 99 -11.68 -5.22 -7.38
CA PHE A 99 -11.92 -3.78 -7.61
C PHE A 99 -12.00 -3.01 -6.28
N GLN A 100 -12.81 -3.49 -5.34
CA GLN A 100 -13.01 -2.81 -4.07
C GLN A 100 -11.75 -2.84 -3.20
N LYS A 101 -11.06 -3.98 -3.14
CA LYS A 101 -9.87 -4.16 -2.30
C LYS A 101 -8.68 -3.31 -2.78
N PHE A 102 -8.45 -3.28 -4.08
CA PHE A 102 -7.24 -2.67 -4.65
C PHE A 102 -7.42 -1.21 -5.04
N ALA A 103 -8.63 -0.79 -5.42
CA ALA A 103 -8.89 0.53 -5.98
C ALA A 103 -10.06 1.29 -5.32
N GLY A 104 -10.76 0.68 -4.34
CA GLY A 104 -11.91 1.30 -3.70
C GLY A 104 -13.07 1.57 -4.65
N ILE A 105 -13.21 0.74 -5.69
CA ILE A 105 -14.25 0.83 -6.70
C ILE A 105 -15.39 -0.10 -6.29
N ASP A 106 -16.59 0.45 -6.20
CA ASP A 106 -17.78 -0.31 -5.90
C ASP A 106 -18.22 -1.05 -7.17
N VAL A 107 -18.71 -2.28 -7.01
CA VAL A 107 -19.07 -3.14 -8.14
C VAL A 107 -20.43 -3.78 -7.93
N PHE A 108 -21.22 -3.82 -9.00
CA PHE A 108 -22.24 -4.84 -9.18
C PHE A 108 -21.80 -5.83 -10.25
N ASP A 109 -21.82 -7.10 -9.90
CA ASP A 109 -21.70 -8.20 -10.84
C ASP A 109 -23.07 -8.49 -11.48
N ILE A 110 -23.09 -8.62 -12.81
CA ILE A 110 -24.31 -8.81 -13.59
C ILE A 110 -24.09 -9.96 -14.57
N GLU A 111 -24.67 -11.11 -14.25
CA GLU A 111 -24.64 -12.30 -15.11
C GLU A 111 -25.88 -12.34 -16.01
N ILE A 112 -25.69 -12.08 -17.31
CA ILE A 112 -26.77 -11.98 -18.29
C ILE A 112 -26.97 -13.32 -19.00
N ASN A 113 -28.18 -13.87 -18.95
CA ASN A 113 -28.53 -15.08 -19.68
C ASN A 113 -28.93 -14.80 -21.14
N GLU A 114 -28.01 -14.27 -21.94
CA GLU A 114 -28.19 -13.98 -23.38
C GLU A 114 -26.92 -14.30 -24.17
N ASN A 115 -27.09 -15.00 -25.29
CA ASN A 115 -26.01 -15.48 -26.16
C ASN A 115 -25.97 -14.75 -27.51
N ASP A 116 -27.04 -14.08 -27.90
CA ASP A 116 -27.06 -13.22 -29.07
C ASP A 116 -26.26 -11.93 -28.79
N PRO A 117 -25.17 -11.65 -29.55
CA PRO A 117 -24.30 -10.53 -29.26
C PRO A 117 -25.00 -9.18 -29.41
N ASP A 118 -25.98 -9.05 -30.30
CA ASP A 118 -26.67 -7.78 -30.54
C ASP A 118 -27.68 -7.48 -29.43
N LYS A 119 -28.44 -8.48 -28.99
CA LYS A 119 -29.31 -8.35 -27.81
C LYS A 119 -28.51 -8.13 -26.54
N LEU A 120 -27.36 -8.80 -26.39
CA LEU A 120 -26.48 -8.59 -25.25
C LEU A 120 -25.97 -7.13 -25.21
N VAL A 121 -25.59 -6.56 -26.37
CA VAL A 121 -25.23 -5.14 -26.49
C VAL A 121 -26.40 -4.23 -26.09
N ASP A 122 -27.62 -4.52 -26.55
CA ASP A 122 -28.80 -3.73 -26.20
C ASP A 122 -29.09 -3.71 -24.70
N ILE A 123 -28.99 -4.88 -24.05
CA ILE A 123 -29.17 -5.01 -22.60
C ILE A 123 -28.11 -4.19 -21.88
N ILE A 124 -26.83 -4.38 -22.21
CA ILE A 124 -25.72 -3.71 -21.52
C ILE A 124 -25.78 -2.19 -21.72
N ALA A 125 -26.01 -1.71 -22.95
CA ALA A 125 -26.10 -0.29 -23.25
C ALA A 125 -27.25 0.38 -22.47
N SER A 126 -28.37 -0.33 -22.26
CA SER A 126 -29.49 0.20 -21.48
C SER A 126 -29.17 0.44 -20.00
N LEU A 127 -28.12 -0.21 -19.46
CA LEU A 127 -27.66 -0.06 -18.09
C LEU A 127 -26.73 1.13 -17.89
N GLU A 128 -26.33 1.83 -18.97
CA GLU A 128 -25.43 2.99 -18.91
C GLU A 128 -25.78 3.99 -17.81
N PRO A 129 -27.04 4.37 -17.55
CA PRO A 129 -27.38 5.37 -16.53
C PRO A 129 -27.04 4.98 -15.07
N THR A 130 -26.81 3.70 -14.79
CA THR A 130 -26.44 3.23 -13.44
C THR A 130 -24.94 3.32 -13.18
N PHE A 131 -24.12 3.06 -14.20
CA PHE A 131 -22.69 2.78 -14.03
C PHE A 131 -21.79 3.91 -14.52
N GLY A 132 -20.65 4.08 -13.85
CA GLY A 132 -19.56 4.92 -14.31
C GLY A 132 -18.60 4.21 -15.26
N GLY A 133 -18.68 2.87 -15.35
CA GLY A 133 -17.90 2.05 -16.28
C GLY A 133 -18.39 0.62 -16.38
N ILE A 134 -18.06 -0.07 -17.46
CA ILE A 134 -18.41 -1.46 -17.75
C ILE A 134 -17.15 -2.28 -17.93
N ASN A 135 -16.99 -3.32 -17.13
CA ASN A 135 -15.97 -4.34 -17.26
C ASN A 135 -16.60 -5.63 -17.80
N LEU A 136 -16.38 -5.93 -19.07
CA LEU A 136 -16.82 -7.17 -19.73
C LEU A 136 -15.88 -8.32 -19.37
N GLU A 137 -16.46 -9.48 -19.05
CA GLU A 137 -15.72 -10.68 -18.66
C GLU A 137 -16.29 -11.98 -19.19
N ASP A 138 -15.40 -12.95 -19.44
CA ASP A 138 -15.74 -14.34 -19.72
C ASP A 138 -16.80 -14.48 -20.85
N ILE A 139 -16.70 -13.64 -21.89
CA ILE A 139 -17.50 -13.70 -23.12
C ILE A 139 -16.67 -14.38 -24.21
N LYS A 140 -17.21 -15.42 -24.84
CA LYS A 140 -16.48 -16.19 -25.86
C LYS A 140 -16.16 -15.37 -27.12
N ALA A 141 -15.06 -15.74 -27.78
CA ALA A 141 -14.73 -15.27 -29.12
C ALA A 141 -15.50 -16.07 -30.19
N PRO A 142 -15.86 -15.46 -31.34
CA PRO A 142 -15.57 -14.08 -31.75
C PRO A 142 -16.58 -13.02 -31.23
N GLU A 143 -17.64 -13.43 -30.54
CA GLU A 143 -18.74 -12.54 -30.12
C GLU A 143 -18.26 -11.40 -29.22
N CYS A 144 -17.30 -11.66 -28.32
CA CYS A 144 -16.73 -10.65 -27.42
C CYS A 144 -16.15 -9.42 -28.14
N PHE A 145 -15.56 -9.58 -29.32
CA PHE A 145 -15.06 -8.45 -30.13
C PHE A 145 -16.20 -7.57 -30.65
N VAL A 146 -17.29 -8.19 -31.11
CA VAL A 146 -18.46 -7.48 -31.62
C VAL A 146 -19.14 -6.72 -30.48
N VAL A 147 -19.31 -7.37 -29.33
CA VAL A 147 -19.93 -6.80 -28.13
C VAL A 147 -19.13 -5.60 -27.64
N GLU A 148 -17.82 -5.75 -27.42
CA GLU A 148 -16.99 -4.64 -26.94
C GLU A 148 -17.00 -3.46 -27.92
N ARG A 149 -16.79 -3.72 -29.21
CA ARG A 149 -16.74 -2.66 -30.24
C ARG A 149 -18.05 -1.87 -30.27
N LYS A 150 -19.19 -2.55 -30.35
CA LYS A 150 -20.51 -1.88 -30.41
C LYS A 150 -20.81 -1.10 -29.13
N LEU A 151 -20.43 -1.62 -27.96
CA LEU A 151 -20.62 -0.91 -26.70
C LEU A 151 -19.73 0.33 -26.59
N ARG A 152 -18.46 0.25 -27.01
CA ARG A 152 -17.55 1.40 -27.05
C ARG A 152 -18.02 2.48 -28.03
N GLU A 153 -18.66 2.11 -29.13
CA GLU A 153 -19.25 3.05 -30.09
C GLU A 153 -20.54 3.72 -29.58
N ARG A 154 -21.31 3.03 -28.73
CA ARG A 154 -22.65 3.45 -28.30
C ARG A 154 -22.68 4.16 -26.95
N MET A 155 -21.81 3.78 -26.02
CA MET A 155 -21.84 4.25 -24.64
C MET A 155 -20.90 5.43 -24.41
N ASN A 156 -21.25 6.34 -23.48
CA ASN A 156 -20.41 7.47 -23.08
C ASN A 156 -19.68 7.23 -21.75
N ILE A 157 -19.46 5.97 -21.40
CA ILE A 157 -18.69 5.53 -20.24
C ILE A 157 -17.65 4.49 -20.66
N PRO A 158 -16.54 4.34 -19.91
CA PRO A 158 -15.49 3.39 -20.23
C PRO A 158 -16.02 1.95 -20.26
N VAL A 159 -15.86 1.30 -21.40
CA VAL A 159 -16.09 -0.13 -21.60
C VAL A 159 -14.76 -0.81 -21.82
N PHE A 160 -14.47 -1.86 -21.05
CA PHE A 160 -13.21 -2.60 -21.09
C PHE A 160 -13.48 -4.09 -20.98
N HIS A 161 -12.89 -4.88 -21.88
CA HIS A 161 -12.87 -6.34 -21.75
C HIS A 161 -11.56 -6.80 -21.13
N ASP A 162 -11.60 -7.33 -19.91
CA ASP A 162 -10.39 -7.60 -19.13
C ASP A 162 -9.61 -8.81 -19.68
N ASP A 163 -10.27 -9.90 -20.07
CA ASP A 163 -9.60 -11.04 -20.72
C ASP A 163 -8.78 -10.66 -21.97
N GLN A 164 -9.23 -9.64 -22.71
CA GLN A 164 -8.55 -9.16 -23.90
C GLN A 164 -7.44 -8.16 -23.55
N HIS A 165 -7.83 -7.00 -23.03
CA HIS A 165 -6.93 -5.86 -22.90
C HIS A 165 -6.11 -5.93 -21.61
N GLY A 166 -6.65 -6.50 -20.54
CA GLY A 166 -5.94 -6.71 -19.28
C GLY A 166 -4.71 -7.59 -19.51
N THR A 167 -4.91 -8.76 -20.13
CA THR A 167 -3.83 -9.68 -20.51
C THR A 167 -2.80 -8.98 -21.40
N ALA A 168 -3.25 -8.26 -22.43
CA ALA A 168 -2.37 -7.57 -23.38
C ALA A 168 -1.48 -6.51 -22.71
N ILE A 169 -2.02 -5.73 -21.78
CA ILE A 169 -1.27 -4.71 -21.04
C ILE A 169 -0.17 -5.35 -20.19
N ILE A 170 -0.46 -6.43 -19.45
CA ILE A 170 0.55 -7.09 -18.61
C ILE A 170 1.63 -7.76 -19.46
N VAL A 171 1.23 -8.41 -20.56
CA VAL A 171 2.18 -8.99 -21.54
C VAL A 171 3.07 -7.90 -22.13
N GLY A 172 2.51 -6.77 -22.56
CA GLY A 172 3.27 -5.64 -23.09
C GLY A 172 4.30 -5.11 -22.08
N ALA A 173 3.90 -4.96 -20.81
CA ALA A 173 4.79 -4.49 -19.75
C ALA A 173 5.94 -5.49 -19.49
N ALA A 174 5.62 -6.78 -19.45
CA ALA A 174 6.60 -7.84 -19.27
C ALA A 174 7.57 -7.93 -20.46
N VAL A 175 7.09 -7.79 -21.71
CA VAL A 175 7.96 -7.75 -22.90
C VAL A 175 8.90 -6.55 -22.85
N LEU A 176 8.41 -5.33 -22.57
CA LEU A 176 9.28 -4.15 -22.48
C LEU A 176 10.40 -4.34 -21.45
N ASN A 177 10.09 -4.95 -20.31
CA ASN A 177 11.09 -5.25 -19.29
C ASN A 177 12.03 -6.39 -19.70
N ALA A 178 11.53 -7.42 -20.37
CA ALA A 178 12.37 -8.48 -20.91
C ALA A 178 13.36 -7.94 -21.97
N MET A 179 12.94 -6.98 -22.80
CA MET A 179 13.84 -6.30 -23.76
C MET A 179 14.98 -5.57 -23.05
N VAL A 180 14.70 -4.91 -21.92
CA VAL A 180 15.74 -4.28 -21.10
C VAL A 180 16.70 -5.32 -20.49
N VAL A 181 16.17 -6.42 -19.95
CA VAL A 181 17.01 -7.48 -19.35
C VAL A 181 17.88 -8.19 -20.38
N THR A 182 17.36 -8.37 -21.61
CA THR A 182 18.07 -9.07 -22.70
C THR A 182 18.94 -8.16 -23.55
N GLY A 183 18.76 -6.83 -23.46
CA GLY A 183 19.43 -5.85 -24.31
C GLY A 183 18.94 -5.84 -25.77
N LYS A 184 17.77 -6.44 -26.05
CA LYS A 184 17.17 -6.50 -27.40
C LYS A 184 16.25 -5.30 -27.66
N LYS A 185 16.06 -4.94 -28.93
CA LYS A 185 15.07 -3.93 -29.35
C LYS A 185 13.81 -4.60 -29.87
N ILE A 186 12.64 -4.12 -29.44
CA ILE A 186 11.34 -4.71 -29.79
C ILE A 186 11.05 -4.72 -31.31
N GLU A 187 11.62 -3.78 -32.05
CA GLU A 187 11.46 -3.69 -33.51
C GLU A 187 12.29 -4.74 -34.30
N GLU A 188 13.25 -5.40 -33.63
CA GLU A 188 14.17 -6.37 -34.23
C GLU A 188 13.85 -7.83 -33.84
N VAL A 189 13.00 -8.05 -32.82
CA VAL A 189 12.71 -9.40 -32.31
C VAL A 189 11.68 -10.16 -33.16
N LYS A 190 11.82 -11.49 -33.19
CA LYS A 190 10.87 -12.41 -33.82
C LYS A 190 9.90 -13.00 -32.80
N LEU A 191 8.60 -12.91 -33.10
CA LEU A 191 7.53 -13.45 -32.27
C LEU A 191 6.93 -14.71 -32.90
N ALA A 192 7.00 -15.81 -32.17
CA ALA A 192 6.16 -16.99 -32.39
C ALA A 192 4.99 -16.97 -31.40
N THR A 193 3.75 -17.09 -31.88
CA THR A 193 2.58 -17.08 -30.98
C THR A 193 1.60 -18.20 -31.29
N THR A 194 1.01 -18.75 -30.23
CA THR A 194 -0.08 -19.73 -30.32
C THR A 194 -1.34 -19.18 -29.65
N GLY A 195 -2.50 -19.50 -30.24
CA GLY A 195 -3.80 -19.13 -29.64
C GLY A 195 -4.26 -17.73 -30.02
N MET A 196 -4.52 -17.51 -31.32
CA MET A 196 -5.07 -16.26 -31.86
C MET A 196 -6.58 -16.12 -31.62
N GLY A 197 -7.02 -16.30 -30.38
CA GLY A 197 -8.35 -15.93 -29.89
C GLY A 197 -8.36 -14.48 -29.38
N ALA A 198 -9.34 -14.14 -28.54
CA ALA A 198 -9.53 -12.78 -28.00
C ALA A 198 -8.28 -12.22 -27.31
N ALA A 199 -7.74 -12.94 -26.33
CA ALA A 199 -6.53 -12.54 -25.62
C ALA A 199 -5.29 -12.51 -26.54
N GLY A 200 -5.12 -13.52 -27.40
CA GLY A 200 -3.97 -13.61 -28.31
C GLY A 200 -3.88 -12.46 -29.29
N VAL A 201 -4.96 -12.18 -30.01
CA VAL A 201 -5.02 -11.04 -30.94
C VAL A 201 -4.75 -9.73 -30.22
N SER A 202 -5.35 -9.52 -29.04
CA SER A 202 -5.15 -8.30 -28.25
C SER A 202 -3.70 -8.13 -27.79
N CYS A 203 -3.05 -9.21 -27.31
CA CYS A 203 -1.64 -9.17 -26.94
C CYS A 203 -0.74 -8.83 -28.13
N VAL A 204 -0.97 -9.45 -29.30
CA VAL A 204 -0.18 -9.16 -30.50
C VAL A 204 -0.40 -7.72 -30.97
N ASN A 205 -1.65 -7.22 -30.97
CA ASN A 205 -1.96 -5.82 -31.27
C ASN A 205 -1.20 -4.87 -30.34
N MET A 206 -1.18 -5.13 -29.03
CA MET A 206 -0.45 -4.33 -28.06
C MET A 206 1.05 -4.34 -28.33
N LEU A 207 1.66 -5.49 -28.63
CA LEU A 207 3.08 -5.56 -28.96
C LEU A 207 3.41 -4.77 -30.24
N VAL A 208 2.53 -4.78 -31.24
CA VAL A 208 2.67 -3.96 -32.44
C VAL A 208 2.58 -2.46 -32.11
N SER A 209 1.61 -2.05 -31.27
CA SER A 209 1.51 -0.68 -30.77
C SER A 209 2.77 -0.21 -30.02
N LEU A 210 3.49 -1.14 -29.38
CA LEU A 210 4.76 -0.88 -28.69
C LEU A 210 5.99 -0.91 -29.61
N GLY A 211 5.82 -1.19 -30.90
CA GLY A 211 6.88 -1.14 -31.92
C GLY A 211 7.31 -2.49 -32.50
N LEU A 212 6.68 -3.61 -32.12
CA LEU A 212 6.95 -4.91 -32.76
C LEU A 212 6.48 -4.85 -34.22
N LYS A 213 7.39 -5.18 -35.15
CA LYS A 213 7.09 -5.14 -36.58
C LYS A 213 6.16 -6.30 -36.99
N PRO A 214 5.01 -6.04 -37.64
CA PRO A 214 4.07 -7.09 -38.03
C PRO A 214 4.67 -8.22 -38.88
N GLU A 215 5.69 -7.92 -39.70
CA GLU A 215 6.42 -8.88 -40.53
C GLU A 215 7.24 -9.90 -39.72
N ASN A 216 7.59 -9.59 -38.47
CA ASN A 216 8.36 -10.47 -37.58
C ASN A 216 7.48 -11.43 -36.76
N ILE A 217 6.17 -11.48 -37.05
CA ILE A 217 5.18 -12.22 -36.28
C ILE A 217 4.72 -13.43 -37.06
N LEU A 218 4.90 -14.62 -36.49
CA LEU A 218 4.36 -15.87 -37.00
C LEU A 218 3.40 -16.46 -35.97
N ALA A 219 2.16 -16.71 -36.39
CA ALA A 219 1.10 -17.18 -35.52
C ALA A 219 0.67 -18.60 -35.88
N PHE A 220 0.20 -19.34 -34.89
CA PHE A 220 -0.30 -20.71 -35.00
C PHE A 220 -1.64 -20.85 -34.29
N ASP A 221 -2.64 -21.41 -34.97
CA ASP A 221 -3.92 -21.79 -34.37
C ASP A 221 -4.20 -23.28 -34.53
N ARG A 222 -5.41 -23.73 -34.19
CA ARG A 222 -5.77 -25.16 -34.19
C ARG A 222 -5.62 -25.84 -35.56
N GLU A 223 -5.70 -25.08 -36.65
CA GLU A 223 -5.59 -25.59 -38.02
C GLU A 223 -4.16 -25.41 -38.59
N GLY A 224 -3.22 -24.89 -37.80
CA GLY A 224 -1.81 -24.74 -38.17
C GLY A 224 -1.31 -23.30 -38.21
N VAL A 225 -0.20 -23.07 -38.91
CA VAL A 225 0.38 -21.73 -39.09
C VAL A 225 -0.59 -20.83 -39.84
N ILE A 226 -0.73 -19.58 -39.40
CA ILE A 226 -1.56 -18.56 -40.04
C ILE A 226 -0.74 -17.93 -41.17
N HIS A 227 -1.08 -18.29 -42.40
CA HIS A 227 -0.39 -17.80 -43.60
C HIS A 227 -1.38 -17.28 -44.65
N THR A 228 -0.89 -16.49 -45.62
CA THR A 228 -1.71 -15.81 -46.65
C THR A 228 -2.51 -16.76 -47.55
N GLY A 229 -2.10 -18.03 -47.63
CA GLY A 229 -2.79 -19.08 -48.38
C GLY A 229 -4.00 -19.71 -47.68
N ARG A 230 -4.28 -19.37 -46.41
CA ARG A 230 -5.46 -19.88 -45.68
C ARG A 230 -6.71 -19.06 -45.97
N ALA A 231 -7.80 -19.73 -46.34
CA ALA A 231 -9.08 -19.11 -46.66
C ALA A 231 -10.05 -19.02 -45.47
N ASP A 232 -9.82 -19.80 -44.43
CA ASP A 232 -10.69 -19.99 -43.26
C ASP A 232 -10.46 -18.98 -42.12
N LEU A 233 -9.64 -17.96 -42.37
CA LEU A 233 -9.28 -16.94 -41.38
C LEU A 233 -10.34 -15.83 -41.27
N ASP A 234 -10.72 -15.50 -40.04
CA ASP A 234 -11.50 -14.31 -39.71
C ASP A 234 -10.68 -13.00 -39.95
N PRO A 235 -11.34 -11.83 -39.99
CA PRO A 235 -10.67 -10.56 -40.28
C PRO A 235 -9.51 -10.21 -39.33
N GLU A 236 -9.62 -10.54 -38.04
CA GLU A 236 -8.60 -10.24 -37.05
C GLU A 236 -7.35 -11.11 -37.25
N LYS A 237 -7.54 -12.41 -37.51
CA LYS A 237 -6.43 -13.32 -37.81
C LYS A 237 -5.75 -13.00 -39.15
N LYS A 238 -6.51 -12.58 -40.16
CA LYS A 238 -5.97 -12.23 -41.49
C LYS A 238 -4.89 -11.15 -41.42
N ARG A 239 -4.99 -10.21 -40.47
CA ARG A 239 -3.98 -9.15 -40.24
C ARG A 239 -2.59 -9.71 -39.93
N TYR A 240 -2.54 -10.89 -39.33
CA TYR A 240 -1.33 -11.59 -38.92
C TYR A 240 -0.95 -12.77 -39.81
N ALA A 241 -1.66 -12.96 -40.93
CA ALA A 241 -1.27 -13.93 -41.94
C ALA A 241 -0.01 -13.48 -42.68
N ARG A 242 1.01 -14.34 -42.74
CA ARG A 242 2.27 -14.05 -43.44
C ARG A 242 2.46 -14.94 -44.66
N ASP A 243 3.18 -14.41 -45.64
CA ASP A 243 3.65 -15.23 -46.76
C ASP A 243 4.87 -16.03 -46.28
N THR A 244 4.65 -17.31 -45.98
CA THR A 244 5.64 -18.20 -45.39
C THR A 244 5.39 -19.64 -45.82
N ASP A 245 6.45 -20.43 -45.90
CA ASP A 245 6.46 -21.86 -46.18
C ASP A 245 6.32 -22.72 -44.90
N LYS A 246 6.51 -22.14 -43.71
CA LYS A 246 6.36 -22.83 -42.42
C LYS A 246 4.93 -23.31 -42.18
N ARG A 247 4.75 -24.52 -41.65
CA ARG A 247 3.44 -25.17 -41.42
C ARG A 247 3.24 -25.71 -40.01
N THR A 248 4.31 -25.85 -39.23
CA THR A 248 4.29 -26.44 -37.88
C THR A 248 4.69 -25.43 -36.82
N LEU A 249 4.31 -25.71 -35.57
CA LEU A 249 4.74 -24.91 -34.42
C LEU A 249 6.26 -24.91 -34.26
N ALA A 250 6.90 -26.07 -34.44
CA ALA A 250 8.35 -26.21 -34.34
C ALA A 250 9.10 -25.28 -35.31
N GLU A 251 8.61 -25.16 -36.55
CA GLU A 251 9.22 -24.29 -37.56
C GLU A 251 9.10 -22.81 -37.22
N ILE A 252 7.96 -22.35 -36.66
CA ILE A 252 7.81 -20.92 -36.34
C ILE A 252 8.57 -20.52 -35.07
N VAL A 253 8.78 -21.46 -34.14
CA VAL A 253 9.54 -21.25 -32.90
C VAL A 253 11.05 -21.25 -33.15
N ASP A 254 11.53 -21.92 -34.20
CA ASP A 254 12.94 -21.93 -34.58
C ASP A 254 13.48 -20.50 -34.82
N GLY A 255 14.48 -20.11 -34.02
CA GLY A 255 15.08 -18.79 -34.02
C GLY A 255 14.18 -17.66 -33.48
N ALA A 256 13.04 -17.96 -32.85
CA ALA A 256 12.18 -16.95 -32.25
C ALA A 256 12.81 -16.37 -30.97
N ASP A 257 12.67 -15.06 -30.78
CA ASP A 257 13.10 -14.36 -29.56
C ASP A 257 12.03 -14.40 -28.47
N ILE A 258 10.75 -14.38 -28.89
CA ILE A 258 9.60 -14.39 -28.01
C ILE A 258 8.68 -15.53 -28.43
N PHE A 259 8.29 -16.36 -27.47
CA PHE A 259 7.14 -17.24 -27.57
C PHE A 259 6.00 -16.70 -26.70
N LEU A 260 4.84 -16.45 -27.31
CA LEU A 260 3.61 -16.05 -26.62
C LEU A 260 2.54 -17.11 -26.81
N GLY A 261 2.31 -17.91 -25.77
CA GLY A 261 1.29 -18.96 -25.74
C GLY A 261 0.04 -18.52 -24.97
N LEU A 262 -1.11 -18.58 -25.64
CA LEU A 262 -2.45 -18.35 -25.11
C LEU A 262 -3.41 -19.44 -25.62
N SER A 263 -2.97 -20.70 -25.60
CA SER A 263 -3.68 -21.81 -26.27
C SER A 263 -3.91 -23.02 -25.37
N ALA A 264 -3.03 -24.02 -25.41
CA ALA A 264 -3.29 -25.37 -24.96
C ALA A 264 -2.14 -25.92 -24.12
N PRO A 265 -2.43 -26.76 -23.11
CA PRO A 265 -1.42 -27.28 -22.20
C PRO A 265 -0.40 -28.16 -22.94
N GLY A 266 0.88 -27.97 -22.64
CA GLY A 266 1.97 -28.83 -23.12
C GLY A 266 2.27 -28.78 -24.63
N ILE A 267 1.72 -27.80 -25.37
CA ILE A 267 1.91 -27.70 -26.82
C ILE A 267 3.34 -27.28 -27.21
N LEU A 268 4.05 -26.54 -26.36
CA LEU A 268 5.44 -26.16 -26.59
C LEU A 268 6.36 -27.20 -25.94
N THR A 269 7.14 -27.91 -26.75
CA THR A 269 8.02 -28.98 -26.25
C THR A 269 9.42 -28.48 -25.94
N ALA A 270 10.15 -29.21 -25.08
CA ALA A 270 11.53 -28.90 -24.75
C ALA A 270 12.45 -28.87 -26.01
N ASP A 271 12.18 -29.72 -27.00
CA ASP A 271 12.96 -29.74 -28.25
C ASP A 271 12.70 -28.49 -29.11
N MET A 272 11.47 -27.96 -29.12
CA MET A 272 11.19 -26.66 -29.76
C MET A 272 11.88 -25.51 -29.02
N VAL A 273 11.93 -25.55 -27.68
CA VAL A 273 12.57 -24.49 -26.89
C VAL A 273 14.09 -24.44 -27.12
N LYS A 274 14.73 -25.58 -27.41
CA LYS A 274 16.16 -25.63 -27.80
C LYS A 274 16.47 -24.83 -29.06
N THR A 275 15.53 -24.74 -30.01
CA THR A 275 15.75 -24.06 -31.30
C THR A 275 15.52 -22.55 -31.24
N MET A 276 14.96 -22.03 -30.15
CA MET A 276 14.73 -20.58 -29.97
C MET A 276 16.05 -19.77 -29.93
N ALA A 277 15.96 -18.45 -30.14
CA ALA A 277 17.11 -17.55 -30.06
C ALA A 277 17.72 -17.49 -28.64
N LYS A 278 18.96 -16.96 -28.50
CA LYS A 278 19.61 -16.71 -27.19
C LYS A 278 18.74 -15.81 -26.30
N ASP A 279 18.68 -16.09 -25.00
CA ASP A 279 17.86 -15.35 -24.02
C ASP A 279 16.39 -15.22 -24.45
N PRO A 280 15.66 -16.33 -24.66
CA PRO A 280 14.31 -16.31 -25.20
C PRO A 280 13.33 -15.89 -24.12
N VAL A 281 12.33 -15.13 -24.52
CA VAL A 281 11.19 -14.76 -23.66
C VAL A 281 10.07 -15.74 -23.93
N ILE A 282 9.66 -16.51 -22.92
CA ILE A 282 8.64 -17.55 -23.04
C ILE A 282 7.49 -17.20 -22.10
N PHE A 283 6.39 -16.72 -22.67
CA PHE A 283 5.15 -16.49 -21.93
C PHE A 283 4.17 -17.61 -22.24
N ALA A 284 4.03 -18.55 -21.31
CA ALA A 284 3.15 -19.71 -21.41
C ALA A 284 1.93 -19.48 -20.49
N LEU A 285 0.86 -18.91 -21.07
CA LEU A 285 -0.25 -18.31 -20.33
C LEU A 285 -1.50 -19.18 -20.29
N ALA A 286 -1.48 -20.39 -20.87
CA ALA A 286 -2.57 -21.35 -20.70
C ALA A 286 -2.78 -21.70 -19.21
N ASN A 287 -4.05 -21.78 -18.82
CA ASN A 287 -4.47 -22.14 -17.45
C ASN A 287 -5.37 -23.39 -17.47
N PRO A 288 -5.31 -24.25 -16.43
CA PRO A 288 -4.39 -24.19 -15.28
C PRO A 288 -2.98 -24.73 -15.59
N THR A 289 -2.81 -25.44 -16.72
CA THR A 289 -1.53 -26.02 -17.14
C THR A 289 -0.98 -25.23 -18.33
N PRO A 290 0.22 -24.63 -18.21
CA PRO A 290 0.84 -23.84 -19.28
C PRO A 290 1.20 -24.65 -20.54
N GLU A 291 1.49 -23.94 -21.64
CA GLU A 291 2.03 -24.49 -22.89
C GLU A 291 3.33 -25.25 -22.68
N ILE A 292 4.15 -24.83 -21.71
CA ILE A 292 5.32 -25.56 -21.21
C ILE A 292 5.52 -25.24 -19.72
N MET A 293 5.92 -26.25 -18.94
CA MET A 293 6.29 -26.02 -17.54
C MET A 293 7.63 -25.26 -17.44
N PRO A 294 7.78 -24.26 -16.56
CA PRO A 294 9.01 -23.48 -16.43
C PRO A 294 10.27 -24.32 -16.20
N GLU A 295 10.17 -25.39 -15.41
CA GLU A 295 11.27 -26.32 -15.14
C GLU A 295 11.73 -27.03 -16.41
N LEU A 296 10.78 -27.43 -17.25
CA LEU A 296 11.08 -28.13 -18.50
C LEU A 296 11.76 -27.18 -19.50
N ALA A 297 11.26 -25.95 -19.62
CA ALA A 297 11.89 -24.93 -20.46
C ALA A 297 13.32 -24.60 -19.99
N ARG A 298 13.53 -24.40 -18.68
CA ARG A 298 14.86 -24.09 -18.12
C ARG A 298 15.84 -25.27 -18.19
N SER A 299 15.35 -26.52 -18.22
CA SER A 299 16.21 -27.69 -18.36
C SER A 299 16.99 -27.70 -19.68
N VAL A 300 16.44 -27.05 -20.71
CA VAL A 300 17.05 -26.97 -22.05
C VAL A 300 17.53 -25.57 -22.41
N ARG A 301 16.96 -24.53 -21.79
CA ARG A 301 17.33 -23.11 -21.95
C ARG A 301 17.40 -22.42 -20.59
N PRO A 302 18.50 -22.59 -19.84
CA PRO A 302 18.67 -21.96 -18.53
C PRO A 302 18.61 -20.42 -18.59
N ASP A 303 18.90 -19.86 -19.76
CA ASP A 303 18.84 -18.44 -20.11
C ASP A 303 17.43 -17.95 -20.51
N ALA A 304 16.39 -18.78 -20.42
CA ALA A 304 15.03 -18.34 -20.72
C ALA A 304 14.47 -17.38 -19.65
N LEU A 305 13.81 -16.31 -20.10
CA LEU A 305 12.94 -15.48 -19.28
C LEU A 305 11.53 -16.02 -19.40
N ILE A 306 10.93 -16.46 -18.29
CA ILE A 306 9.67 -17.20 -18.32
C ILE A 306 8.61 -16.45 -17.52
N GLY A 307 7.40 -16.36 -18.09
CA GLY A 307 6.20 -15.88 -17.42
C GLY A 307 5.03 -16.84 -17.64
N THR A 308 4.17 -16.98 -16.63
CA THR A 308 2.98 -17.85 -16.69
C THR A 308 1.76 -17.15 -16.09
N GLY A 309 0.57 -17.72 -16.26
CA GLY A 309 -0.64 -17.26 -15.55
C GLY A 309 -0.68 -17.67 -14.06
N ARG A 310 0.20 -18.57 -13.62
CA ARG A 310 0.12 -19.20 -12.30
C ARG A 310 0.83 -18.38 -11.22
N SER A 311 0.25 -18.36 -10.02
CA SER A 311 0.75 -17.59 -8.87
C SER A 311 1.93 -18.22 -8.13
N ASP A 312 2.20 -19.50 -8.38
CA ASP A 312 3.32 -20.23 -7.77
C ASP A 312 4.66 -20.04 -8.51
N TYR A 313 4.65 -19.31 -9.64
CA TYR A 313 5.86 -19.00 -10.42
C TYR A 313 6.20 -17.50 -10.44
N PRO A 314 7.49 -17.16 -10.64
CA PRO A 314 7.88 -15.78 -10.93
C PRO A 314 7.21 -15.25 -12.21
N ASN A 315 7.19 -13.91 -12.37
CA ASN A 315 6.61 -13.24 -13.54
C ASN A 315 5.17 -13.67 -13.85
N GLN A 316 4.31 -13.71 -12.83
CA GLN A 316 2.90 -14.05 -13.00
C GLN A 316 2.17 -12.97 -13.82
N ILE A 317 1.79 -13.30 -15.06
CA ILE A 317 0.93 -12.47 -15.90
C ILE A 317 -0.50 -12.60 -15.37
N ASN A 318 -0.97 -11.60 -14.61
CA ASN A 318 -2.29 -11.60 -14.01
C ASN A 318 -2.98 -10.25 -14.19
N ASN A 319 -4.21 -10.28 -14.73
CA ASN A 319 -4.99 -9.10 -15.06
C ASN A 319 -5.29 -8.19 -13.86
N VAL A 320 -5.24 -8.72 -12.63
CA VAL A 320 -5.37 -7.95 -11.38
C VAL A 320 -4.36 -6.80 -11.26
N LEU A 321 -3.23 -6.89 -11.96
CA LEU A 321 -2.22 -5.83 -12.03
C LEU A 321 -2.68 -4.61 -12.84
N CYS A 322 -3.77 -4.71 -13.59
CA CYS A 322 -4.23 -3.67 -14.51
C CYS A 322 -5.63 -3.15 -14.16
N PHE A 323 -6.67 -3.99 -14.26
CA PHE A 323 -8.05 -3.50 -14.33
C PHE A 323 -8.48 -2.62 -13.14
N PRO A 324 -8.13 -2.89 -11.86
CA PRO A 324 -8.61 -2.05 -10.77
C PRO A 324 -8.10 -0.61 -10.90
N TYR A 325 -6.82 -0.49 -11.24
CA TYR A 325 -6.10 0.78 -11.26
C TYR A 325 -6.39 1.58 -12.54
N LEU A 326 -6.60 0.87 -13.65
CA LEU A 326 -7.03 1.46 -14.91
C LEU A 326 -8.40 2.13 -14.75
N PHE A 327 -9.39 1.42 -14.20
CA PHE A 327 -10.70 2.02 -13.94
C PHE A 327 -10.63 3.14 -12.92
N ARG A 328 -9.79 3.05 -11.87
CA ARG A 328 -9.64 4.14 -10.90
C ARG A 328 -9.23 5.45 -11.57
N GLY A 329 -8.19 5.39 -12.42
CA GLY A 329 -7.73 6.54 -13.19
C GLY A 329 -8.82 7.07 -14.13
N ALA A 330 -9.50 6.17 -14.85
CA ALA A 330 -10.58 6.54 -15.77
C ALA A 330 -11.77 7.22 -15.06
N LEU A 331 -12.25 6.66 -13.95
CA LEU A 331 -13.38 7.20 -13.18
C LEU A 331 -13.06 8.54 -12.52
N ASP A 332 -11.83 8.69 -12.00
CA ASP A 332 -11.40 9.92 -11.32
C ASP A 332 -11.37 11.14 -12.22
N VAL A 333 -11.18 10.94 -13.53
CA VAL A 333 -11.22 12.02 -14.53
C VAL A 333 -12.52 12.04 -15.34
N GLY A 334 -13.48 11.17 -15.02
CA GLY A 334 -14.71 11.02 -15.79
C GLY A 334 -14.44 10.71 -17.26
N ALA A 335 -13.52 9.80 -17.54
CA ALA A 335 -13.22 9.39 -18.90
C ALA A 335 -14.49 8.85 -19.59
N THR A 336 -14.71 9.17 -20.86
CA THR A 336 -15.82 8.62 -21.66
C THR A 336 -15.49 7.28 -22.30
N ALA A 337 -14.20 6.94 -22.39
CA ALA A 337 -13.71 5.71 -22.98
C ALA A 337 -12.38 5.28 -22.34
N ILE A 338 -11.99 4.02 -22.57
CA ILE A 338 -10.61 3.55 -22.39
C ILE A 338 -10.00 3.39 -23.78
N ASN A 339 -9.17 4.34 -24.18
CA ASN A 339 -8.51 4.37 -25.49
C ASN A 339 -7.11 3.73 -25.45
N GLU A 340 -6.42 3.73 -26.59
CA GLU A 340 -5.14 3.05 -26.75
C GLU A 340 -4.02 3.75 -25.96
N GLU A 341 -4.04 5.08 -25.92
CA GLU A 341 -3.11 5.91 -25.15
C GLU A 341 -3.13 5.56 -23.67
N MET A 342 -4.32 5.37 -23.09
CA MET A 342 -4.48 4.93 -21.70
C MET A 342 -3.91 3.51 -21.46
N LYS A 343 -4.09 2.59 -22.40
CA LYS A 343 -3.55 1.22 -22.29
C LYS A 343 -2.02 1.22 -22.36
N ILE A 344 -1.44 2.00 -23.28
CA ILE A 344 0.01 2.18 -23.42
C ILE A 344 0.58 2.84 -22.15
N ALA A 345 -0.10 3.84 -21.58
CA ALA A 345 0.31 4.45 -20.32
C ALA A 345 0.33 3.43 -19.17
N CYS A 346 -0.65 2.53 -19.08
CA CYS A 346 -0.63 1.40 -18.15
C CYS A 346 0.60 0.49 -18.36
N VAL A 347 0.89 0.10 -19.61
CA VAL A 347 2.05 -0.73 -19.94
C VAL A 347 3.33 -0.11 -19.40
N HIS A 348 3.57 1.17 -19.70
CA HIS A 348 4.78 1.86 -19.26
C HIS A 348 4.83 2.05 -17.74
N ALA A 349 3.70 2.33 -17.09
CA ALA A 349 3.64 2.48 -15.63
C ALA A 349 3.99 1.18 -14.90
N ILE A 350 3.43 0.05 -15.35
CA ILE A 350 3.73 -1.28 -14.79
C ILE A 350 5.21 -1.64 -15.03
N ALA A 351 5.69 -1.43 -16.25
CA ALA A 351 7.07 -1.72 -16.61
C ALA A 351 8.07 -0.90 -15.78
N ALA A 352 7.83 0.41 -15.64
CA ALA A 352 8.67 1.30 -14.84
C ALA A 352 8.66 0.94 -13.34
N MET A 353 7.54 0.45 -12.82
CA MET A 353 7.40 0.09 -11.42
C MET A 353 8.22 -1.13 -11.03
N ALA A 354 8.25 -2.17 -11.87
CA ALA A 354 9.09 -3.35 -11.60
C ALA A 354 10.59 -3.00 -11.56
N ARG A 355 11.00 -1.92 -12.24
CA ARG A 355 12.38 -1.42 -12.23
C ARG A 355 12.72 -0.60 -10.98
N ARG A 356 11.72 -0.22 -10.17
CA ARG A 356 11.91 0.52 -8.90
C ARG A 356 11.91 -0.46 -7.72
N GLU A 357 12.77 -0.22 -6.74
CA GLU A 357 12.88 -1.05 -5.53
C GLU A 357 11.53 -1.25 -4.83
N ALA A 358 11.19 -2.50 -4.54
CA ALA A 358 9.98 -2.86 -3.81
C ALA A 358 10.19 -2.78 -2.29
N SER A 359 10.35 -1.57 -1.75
CA SER A 359 10.70 -1.34 -0.34
C SER A 359 9.67 -1.87 0.69
N ASP A 360 8.42 -2.10 0.28
CA ASP A 360 7.27 -2.44 1.14
C ASP A 360 6.66 -3.86 0.92
N LEU A 361 7.18 -4.68 -0.01
CA LEU A 361 6.54 -5.97 -0.38
C LEU A 361 6.74 -7.12 0.63
N GLY A 362 7.73 -7.03 1.52
CA GLY A 362 8.18 -8.16 2.36
C GLY A 362 7.13 -8.73 3.31
N SER A 363 6.15 -7.93 3.77
CA SER A 363 5.15 -8.42 4.73
C SER A 363 4.07 -9.32 4.13
N ALA A 364 3.88 -9.31 2.81
CA ALA A 364 2.80 -10.07 2.15
C ALA A 364 3.27 -11.37 1.49
N TYR A 365 4.57 -11.53 1.23
CA TYR A 365 5.09 -12.58 0.35
C TYR A 365 6.32 -13.35 0.87
N GLY A 366 6.64 -13.27 2.17
CA GLY A 366 7.83 -13.91 2.75
C GLY A 366 9.11 -13.08 2.58
N ASP A 367 10.18 -13.50 3.26
CA ASP A 367 11.36 -12.68 3.58
C ASP A 367 12.24 -12.22 2.39
N GLU A 368 11.92 -12.57 1.15
CA GLU A 368 12.70 -12.14 -0.03
C GLU A 368 12.06 -10.96 -0.76
N THR A 369 12.81 -9.85 -0.85
CA THR A 369 12.42 -8.68 -1.64
C THR A 369 12.74 -8.96 -3.11
N PRO A 370 11.75 -8.98 -4.02
CA PRO A 370 12.01 -9.22 -5.43
C PRO A 370 12.82 -8.04 -6.02
N SER A 371 13.87 -8.37 -6.78
CA SER A 371 14.73 -7.41 -7.49
C SER A 371 14.54 -7.55 -9.00
N PHE A 372 14.56 -6.43 -9.71
CA PHE A 372 14.39 -6.40 -11.17
C PHE A 372 15.37 -7.32 -11.89
N GLY A 373 14.86 -8.21 -12.75
CA GLY A 373 15.69 -9.19 -13.45
C GLY A 373 14.86 -10.29 -14.13
N ARG A 374 15.51 -11.40 -14.45
CA ARG A 374 14.91 -12.54 -15.19
C ARG A 374 13.66 -13.11 -14.51
N ASP A 375 13.63 -13.11 -13.17
CA ASP A 375 12.55 -13.64 -12.36
C ASP A 375 11.63 -12.54 -11.78
N TYR A 376 11.82 -11.28 -12.20
CA TYR A 376 10.96 -10.16 -11.80
C TYR A 376 10.89 -9.08 -12.89
N LEU A 377 10.01 -9.33 -13.86
CA LEU A 377 9.72 -8.46 -14.99
C LEU A 377 8.51 -7.56 -14.75
N ILE A 378 7.63 -7.91 -13.81
CA ILE A 378 6.40 -7.17 -13.49
C ILE A 378 6.16 -7.18 -11.98
N PRO A 379 5.50 -6.14 -11.42
CA PRO A 379 5.21 -6.08 -9.99
C PRO A 379 4.25 -7.21 -9.56
N ARG A 380 4.21 -7.49 -8.26
CA ARG A 380 3.27 -8.48 -7.69
C ARG A 380 1.90 -7.83 -7.41
N PRO A 381 0.78 -8.60 -7.45
CA PRO A 381 -0.57 -8.08 -7.24
C PRO A 381 -0.78 -7.22 -5.99
N PHE A 382 -0.13 -7.54 -4.86
CA PHE A 382 -0.25 -6.78 -3.61
C PHE A 382 0.76 -5.61 -3.48
N ASP A 383 1.45 -5.23 -4.57
CA ASP A 383 2.26 -4.00 -4.57
C ASP A 383 1.35 -2.77 -4.49
N ARG A 384 1.31 -2.17 -3.30
CA ARG A 384 0.47 -1.01 -2.98
C ARG A 384 0.76 0.23 -3.84
N ARG A 385 1.94 0.31 -4.47
CA ARG A 385 2.30 1.41 -5.37
C ARG A 385 1.51 1.37 -6.68
N LEU A 386 0.94 0.22 -7.04
CA LEU A 386 0.09 0.04 -8.23
C LEU A 386 -1.03 1.07 -8.29
N LEU A 387 -1.72 1.32 -7.16
CA LEU A 387 -2.81 2.28 -7.13
C LEU A 387 -2.37 3.70 -7.48
N VAL A 388 -1.22 4.13 -6.98
CA VAL A 388 -0.76 5.51 -7.20
C VAL A 388 -0.21 5.67 -8.61
N GLU A 389 0.68 4.78 -9.04
CA GLU A 389 1.41 4.96 -10.29
C GLU A 389 0.55 4.67 -11.53
N LEU A 390 -0.24 3.59 -11.54
CA LEU A 390 -1.06 3.25 -12.71
C LEU A 390 -2.24 4.21 -12.84
N SER A 391 -2.99 4.46 -11.76
CA SER A 391 -4.16 5.34 -11.85
C SER A 391 -3.77 6.76 -12.23
N ALA A 392 -2.62 7.27 -11.75
CA ALA A 392 -2.10 8.56 -12.19
C ALA A 392 -1.68 8.58 -13.66
N ALA A 393 -1.02 7.52 -14.15
CA ALA A 393 -0.63 7.43 -15.56
C ALA A 393 -1.86 7.36 -16.49
N VAL A 394 -2.87 6.60 -16.11
CA VAL A 394 -4.12 6.47 -16.87
C VAL A 394 -4.93 7.75 -16.85
N ALA A 395 -5.06 8.40 -15.69
CA ALA A 395 -5.72 9.71 -15.58
C ALA A 395 -5.03 10.75 -16.47
N GLN A 396 -3.70 10.80 -16.46
CA GLN A 396 -2.94 11.68 -17.34
C GLN A 396 -3.21 11.40 -18.82
N ALA A 397 -3.10 10.14 -19.25
CA ALA A 397 -3.35 9.76 -20.64
C ALA A 397 -4.79 10.04 -21.10
N ALA A 398 -5.77 9.86 -20.21
CA ALA A 398 -7.17 10.19 -20.50
C ALA A 398 -7.38 11.69 -20.70
N MET A 399 -6.67 12.54 -19.94
CA MET A 399 -6.69 13.99 -20.13
C MET A 399 -5.97 14.39 -21.42
N ASP A 400 -4.78 13.86 -21.66
CA ASP A 400 -3.95 14.20 -22.82
C ASP A 400 -4.62 13.81 -24.14
N SER A 401 -5.37 12.71 -24.15
CA SER A 401 -6.12 12.23 -25.31
C SER A 401 -7.51 12.88 -25.47
N GLY A 402 -7.94 13.71 -24.51
CA GLY A 402 -9.19 14.46 -24.58
C GLY A 402 -10.47 13.67 -24.25
N VAL A 403 -10.35 12.46 -23.69
CA VAL A 403 -11.52 11.64 -23.29
C VAL A 403 -11.99 11.94 -21.86
N ALA A 404 -11.22 12.72 -21.09
CA ALA A 404 -11.57 13.13 -19.72
C ALA A 404 -12.60 14.28 -19.70
N THR A 405 -13.71 14.09 -18.99
CA THR A 405 -14.73 15.15 -18.77
C THR A 405 -14.49 15.97 -17.51
N ARG A 406 -13.71 15.43 -16.56
CA ARG A 406 -13.35 16.06 -15.28
C ARG A 406 -11.82 16.03 -15.09
N PRO A 407 -11.05 16.82 -15.85
CA PRO A 407 -9.60 16.82 -15.74
C PRO A 407 -9.11 17.23 -14.36
N VAL A 408 -8.03 16.60 -13.91
CA VAL A 408 -7.34 16.93 -12.66
C VAL A 408 -6.41 18.12 -12.88
N ALA A 409 -6.62 19.19 -12.11
CA ALA A 409 -5.81 20.42 -12.23
C ALA A 409 -4.38 20.27 -11.69
N ASP A 410 -4.19 19.48 -10.62
CA ASP A 410 -2.89 19.23 -9.99
C ASP A 410 -2.65 17.73 -9.82
N MET A 411 -1.81 17.18 -10.69
CA MET A 411 -1.46 15.76 -10.67
C MET A 411 -0.59 15.35 -9.48
N GLY A 412 0.15 16.29 -8.88
CA GLY A 412 0.87 16.06 -7.63
C GLY A 412 -0.12 15.85 -6.48
N ALA A 413 -1.10 16.74 -6.33
CA ALA A 413 -2.17 16.61 -5.34
C ALA A 413 -3.02 15.35 -5.56
N TYR A 414 -3.26 14.96 -6.81
CA TYR A 414 -3.98 13.71 -7.12
C TYR A 414 -3.19 12.45 -6.75
N ARG A 415 -1.89 12.40 -7.10
CA ARG A 415 -0.99 11.31 -6.65
C ARG A 415 -0.95 11.23 -5.13
N GLU A 416 -0.88 12.37 -4.45
CA GLU A 416 -0.97 12.44 -3.00
C GLU A 416 -2.28 11.82 -2.54
N LYS A 417 -3.45 12.26 -3.03
CA LYS A 417 -4.79 11.72 -2.70
C LYS A 417 -4.87 10.20 -2.83
N LEU A 418 -4.38 9.64 -3.95
CA LEU A 418 -4.31 8.18 -4.14
C LEU A 418 -3.41 7.52 -3.09
N ALA A 419 -2.26 8.12 -2.78
CA ALA A 419 -1.38 7.62 -1.71
C ALA A 419 -2.04 7.68 -0.32
N GLN A 420 -2.99 8.59 -0.07
CA GLN A 420 -3.75 8.65 1.19
C GLN A 420 -4.71 7.47 1.33
N PHE A 421 -5.27 6.98 0.21
CA PHE A 421 -6.11 5.79 0.18
C PHE A 421 -5.31 4.55 0.59
N VAL A 422 -4.05 4.47 0.13
CA VAL A 422 -3.10 3.38 0.44
C VAL A 422 -2.47 3.52 1.84
N TYR A 423 -2.18 4.75 2.25
CA TYR A 423 -1.38 5.10 3.43
C TYR A 423 -2.02 6.27 4.18
N ARG A 424 -3.16 6.05 4.87
CA ARG A 424 -3.85 7.09 5.69
C ARG A 424 -2.90 7.79 6.69
N THR A 425 -1.83 7.12 7.09
CA THR A 425 -0.75 7.69 7.90
C THR A 425 0.00 8.84 7.24
N SER A 426 0.14 8.87 5.91
CA SER A 426 0.87 9.90 5.17
C SER A 426 0.22 11.27 5.26
N LEU A 427 -1.12 11.35 5.25
CA LEU A 427 -1.86 12.61 5.44
C LEU A 427 -1.54 13.29 6.77
N MET A 428 -1.57 12.50 7.84
CA MET A 428 -1.35 13.00 9.20
C MET A 428 0.12 13.35 9.43
N MET A 429 1.04 12.64 8.78
CA MET A 429 2.47 12.89 8.89
C MET A 429 2.96 14.03 7.98
N LYS A 430 2.19 14.47 6.98
CA LYS A 430 2.60 15.51 6.02
C LYS A 430 3.13 16.79 6.70
N PRO A 431 2.43 17.41 7.68
CA PRO A 431 2.95 18.60 8.34
C PRO A 431 4.28 18.36 9.07
N VAL A 432 4.46 17.15 9.62
CA VAL A 432 5.69 16.74 10.32
C VAL A 432 6.81 16.53 9.31
N TYR A 433 6.52 15.93 8.14
CA TYR A 433 7.50 15.69 7.07
C TYR A 433 7.96 16.99 6.44
N ASP A 434 7.02 17.88 6.09
CA ASP A 434 7.34 19.17 5.48
C ASP A 434 8.23 20.00 6.42
N ARG A 435 7.93 19.98 7.72
CA ARG A 435 8.77 20.61 8.74
C ARG A 435 10.14 19.92 8.89
N ALA A 436 10.20 18.60 8.88
CA ALA A 436 11.46 17.86 8.95
C ALA A 436 12.39 18.20 7.75
N ARG A 437 11.84 18.33 6.53
CA ARG A 437 12.60 18.72 5.33
C ARG A 437 13.16 20.13 5.38
N ALA A 438 12.46 21.05 6.04
CA ALA A 438 12.84 22.47 6.08
C ALA A 438 14.19 22.72 6.78
N ASP A 439 14.54 21.89 7.76
CA ASP A 439 15.82 21.97 8.50
C ASP A 439 16.31 20.57 8.88
N LYS A 440 17.13 19.96 8.02
CA LYS A 440 17.58 18.57 8.17
C LYS A 440 18.44 18.37 9.43
N GLN A 441 17.92 17.61 10.38
CA GLN A 441 18.62 17.27 11.63
C GLN A 441 19.45 15.98 11.49
N ARG A 442 20.51 15.85 12.29
CA ARG A 442 21.33 14.64 12.40
C ARG A 442 20.66 13.62 13.34
N VAL A 443 20.13 12.52 12.79
CA VAL A 443 19.42 11.50 13.58
C VAL A 443 20.26 10.24 13.69
N VAL A 444 20.60 9.83 14.92
CA VAL A 444 21.38 8.61 15.18
C VAL A 444 20.47 7.41 15.42
N TYR A 445 20.79 6.30 14.76
CA TYR A 445 20.12 5.02 14.86
C TYR A 445 21.00 4.03 15.61
N ALA A 446 20.58 3.65 16.82
CA ALA A 446 21.35 2.74 17.65
C ALA A 446 21.47 1.34 17.02
N GLU A 447 20.42 0.84 16.39
CA GLU A 447 20.42 -0.46 15.73
C GLU A 447 20.66 -0.32 14.21
N GLY A 448 21.77 0.33 13.83
CA GLY A 448 22.09 0.70 12.45
C GLY A 448 22.38 -0.46 11.50
N GLU A 449 22.63 -1.67 12.02
CA GLU A 449 22.80 -2.87 11.19
C GLU A 449 21.46 -3.49 10.77
N GLU A 450 20.37 -3.20 11.47
CA GLU A 450 19.09 -3.90 11.26
C GLU A 450 18.43 -3.56 9.93
N GLU A 451 17.98 -4.57 9.19
CA GLU A 451 17.42 -4.37 7.85
C GLU A 451 16.22 -3.41 7.84
N VAL A 452 15.36 -3.50 8.86
CA VAL A 452 14.21 -2.61 9.01
C VAL A 452 14.62 -1.14 9.19
N VAL A 453 15.77 -0.89 9.84
CA VAL A 453 16.35 0.44 9.99
C VAL A 453 16.97 0.87 8.68
N LEU A 454 17.76 0.03 8.00
CA LEU A 454 18.37 0.34 6.71
C LEU A 454 17.32 0.69 5.64
N ARG A 455 16.21 -0.06 5.56
CA ARG A 455 15.08 0.26 4.64
C ARG A 455 14.44 1.61 4.97
N ALA A 456 14.26 1.90 6.25
CA ALA A 456 13.69 3.18 6.66
C ALA A 456 14.63 4.33 6.31
N VAL A 457 15.93 4.16 6.53
CA VAL A 457 16.97 5.15 6.29
C VAL A 457 17.10 5.49 4.80
N GLN A 458 16.99 4.50 3.90
CA GLN A 458 16.90 4.76 2.45
C GLN A 458 15.80 5.78 2.14
N ASN A 459 14.59 5.57 2.69
CA ASN A 459 13.47 6.48 2.49
C ASN A 459 13.67 7.84 3.19
N VAL A 460 14.34 7.88 4.35
CA VAL A 460 14.71 9.14 5.03
C VAL A 460 15.61 9.98 4.14
N VAL A 461 16.58 9.35 3.46
CA VAL A 461 17.50 9.99 2.51
C VAL A 461 16.73 10.47 1.28
N ASP A 462 15.95 9.59 0.65
CA ASP A 462 15.20 9.91 -0.57
C ASP A 462 14.20 11.07 -0.35
N GLU A 463 13.49 11.07 0.78
CA GLU A 463 12.54 12.12 1.14
C GLU A 463 13.19 13.36 1.78
N GLY A 464 14.48 13.30 2.09
CA GLY A 464 15.24 14.38 2.71
C GLY A 464 14.78 14.76 4.13
N LEU A 465 14.31 13.80 4.92
CA LEU A 465 13.70 14.06 6.24
C LEU A 465 14.74 14.32 7.36
N ALA A 466 15.93 13.74 7.25
CA ALA A 466 17.02 13.88 8.22
C ALA A 466 18.36 13.47 7.57
N PHE A 467 19.47 13.79 8.23
CA PHE A 467 20.78 13.22 7.94
C PHE A 467 21.05 12.03 8.89
N PRO A 468 21.05 10.78 8.41
CA PRO A 468 21.18 9.59 9.26
C PRO A 468 22.61 9.35 9.76
N ILE A 469 22.73 8.84 10.99
CA ILE A 469 23.96 8.28 11.54
C ILE A 469 23.69 6.84 12.01
N LEU A 470 24.33 5.86 11.40
CA LEU A 470 24.13 4.45 11.73
C LEU A 470 25.22 3.96 12.69
N ILE A 471 24.83 3.38 13.82
CA ILE A 471 25.77 2.70 14.72
C ILE A 471 25.81 1.22 14.36
N GLY A 472 27.00 0.71 14.05
CA GLY A 472 27.20 -0.68 13.68
C GLY A 472 28.58 -0.95 13.10
N ARG A 473 28.77 -2.14 12.59
CA ARG A 473 29.98 -2.57 11.88
C ARG A 473 29.87 -2.16 10.39
N PRO A 474 30.84 -1.41 9.85
CA PRO A 474 30.78 -0.91 8.47
C PRO A 474 30.59 -2.01 7.42
N ASP A 475 31.33 -3.10 7.54
CA ASP A 475 31.28 -4.27 6.64
C ASP A 475 29.90 -4.94 6.62
N VAL A 476 29.25 -5.01 7.78
CA VAL A 476 27.91 -5.59 7.90
C VAL A 476 26.84 -4.66 7.32
N ILE A 477 26.96 -3.35 7.56
CA ILE A 477 26.04 -2.36 7.00
C ILE A 477 26.13 -2.37 5.47
N GLU A 478 27.35 -2.30 4.92
CA GLU A 478 27.60 -2.29 3.48
C GLU A 478 27.11 -3.57 2.80
N SER A 479 27.46 -4.75 3.34
CA SER A 479 26.96 -6.04 2.82
C SER A 479 25.44 -6.14 2.83
N ARG A 480 24.77 -5.60 3.86
CA ARG A 480 23.30 -5.59 3.93
C ARG A 480 22.69 -4.60 2.93
N ILE A 481 23.28 -3.42 2.75
CA ILE A 481 22.88 -2.43 1.75
C ILE A 481 22.94 -3.05 0.34
N GLU A 482 24.05 -3.70 -0.01
CA GLU A 482 24.23 -4.35 -1.31
C GLU A 482 23.22 -5.47 -1.52
N ARG A 483 23.10 -6.39 -0.55
CA ARG A 483 22.17 -7.52 -0.62
C ARG A 483 20.71 -7.08 -0.76
N MET A 484 20.35 -5.95 -0.15
CA MET A 484 19.00 -5.39 -0.21
C MET A 484 18.79 -4.46 -1.41
N GLY A 485 19.85 -4.19 -2.19
CA GLY A 485 19.81 -3.30 -3.34
C GLY A 485 19.50 -1.85 -2.99
N LEU A 486 19.91 -1.37 -1.81
CA LEU A 486 19.68 0.02 -1.39
C LEU A 486 20.67 0.97 -2.08
N ARG A 487 20.22 2.19 -2.42
CA ARG A 487 21.00 3.19 -3.20
C ARG A 487 21.89 4.09 -2.34
N MET A 488 21.58 4.20 -1.05
CA MET A 488 22.28 5.10 -0.12
C MET A 488 23.76 4.71 0.05
N LYS A 489 24.63 5.72 0.11
CA LYS A 489 26.08 5.58 0.22
C LYS A 489 26.62 6.19 1.52
N ALA A 490 27.45 5.42 2.22
CA ALA A 490 28.14 5.92 3.41
C ALA A 490 29.03 7.12 3.08
N GLY A 491 29.08 8.11 3.97
CA GLY A 491 29.84 9.35 3.82
C GLY A 491 29.24 10.38 2.86
N THR A 492 28.21 10.03 2.10
CA THR A 492 27.43 10.97 1.26
C THR A 492 26.02 11.13 1.81
N ASP A 493 25.31 10.02 1.97
CA ASP A 493 23.90 10.00 2.35
C ASP A 493 23.70 9.78 3.86
N PHE A 494 24.65 9.12 4.52
CA PHE A 494 24.64 8.86 5.97
C PHE A 494 26.06 8.68 6.53
N ASP A 495 26.24 8.91 7.83
CA ASP A 495 27.48 8.62 8.56
C ASP A 495 27.43 7.26 9.27
N VAL A 496 28.59 6.63 9.49
CA VAL A 496 28.71 5.39 10.28
C VAL A 496 29.53 5.64 11.53
N THR A 497 29.02 5.18 12.68
CA THR A 497 29.75 5.10 13.95
C THR A 497 30.16 3.65 14.18
N ASN A 498 31.44 3.36 13.95
CA ASN A 498 31.97 2.00 14.00
C ASN A 498 32.11 1.51 15.45
N ILE A 499 31.31 0.53 15.83
CA ILE A 499 31.33 0.02 17.22
C ILE A 499 32.64 -0.69 17.61
N ASN A 500 33.37 -1.23 16.62
CA ASN A 500 34.62 -1.96 16.86
C ASN A 500 35.83 -1.03 16.97
N ASP A 501 35.80 0.10 16.26
CA ASP A 501 36.92 1.02 16.13
C ASP A 501 36.41 2.46 15.92
N ASP A 502 35.99 3.11 17.00
CA ASP A 502 35.61 4.54 16.99
C ASP A 502 36.71 5.37 17.69
N PRO A 503 37.27 6.40 17.02
CA PRO A 503 38.32 7.23 17.62
C PRO A 503 37.85 7.97 18.88
N ARG A 504 36.54 8.22 19.02
CA ARG A 504 35.92 8.89 20.18
C ARG A 504 35.64 7.92 21.34
N PHE A 505 35.95 6.64 21.20
CA PHE A 505 35.67 5.61 22.22
C PHE A 505 36.14 6.04 23.62
N ASN A 506 37.35 6.59 23.71
CA ASN A 506 37.91 7.01 24.99
C ASN A 506 37.13 8.16 25.63
N GLU A 507 36.75 9.15 24.83
CA GLU A 507 35.96 10.28 25.30
C GLU A 507 34.55 9.85 25.73
N TYR A 508 33.95 8.89 25.02
CA TYR A 508 32.60 8.42 25.31
C TYR A 508 32.51 7.67 26.64
N TRP A 509 33.41 6.70 26.89
CA TRP A 509 33.36 5.96 28.16
C TRP A 509 33.72 6.87 29.33
N GLN A 510 34.63 7.83 29.15
CA GLN A 510 34.98 8.83 30.18
C GLN A 510 33.78 9.72 30.49
N TYR A 511 33.12 10.25 29.45
CA TYR A 511 31.90 11.05 29.60
C TYR A 511 30.82 10.28 30.36
N TYR A 512 30.55 9.03 29.95
CA TYR A 512 29.59 8.16 30.63
C TYR A 512 29.97 7.90 32.09
N HIS A 513 31.22 7.52 32.34
CA HIS A 513 31.72 7.26 33.70
C HIS A 513 31.63 8.51 34.60
N ASN A 514 31.90 9.70 34.08
CA ASN A 514 31.75 10.95 34.84
C ASN A 514 30.30 11.17 35.30
N LEU A 515 29.31 10.77 34.48
CA LEU A 515 27.89 10.85 34.85
C LEU A 515 27.46 9.74 35.82
N THR A 516 28.04 8.55 35.72
CA THR A 516 27.54 7.35 36.43
C THR A 516 28.45 6.79 37.52
N GLY A 517 29.65 7.32 37.71
CA GLY A 517 30.63 6.79 38.67
C GLY A 517 30.09 6.80 40.11
N ARG A 518 29.38 7.86 40.49
CA ARG A 518 28.69 7.95 41.79
C ARG A 518 27.46 7.05 41.91
N ARG A 519 27.03 6.41 40.82
CA ARG A 519 25.96 5.39 40.77
C ARG A 519 26.53 3.96 40.71
N GLY A 520 27.83 3.79 40.99
CA GLY A 520 28.48 2.49 41.11
C GLY A 520 29.04 1.90 39.81
N VAL A 521 29.04 2.64 38.70
CA VAL A 521 29.64 2.17 37.45
C VAL A 521 31.17 2.32 37.51
N THR A 522 31.89 1.21 37.46
CA THR A 522 33.36 1.22 37.42
C THR A 522 33.89 1.61 36.03
N VAL A 523 35.16 2.04 35.95
CA VAL A 523 35.84 2.33 34.67
C VAL A 523 35.81 1.12 33.72
N ALA A 524 36.05 -0.08 34.24
CA ALA A 524 36.00 -1.31 33.43
C ALA A 524 34.59 -1.57 32.89
N ALA A 525 33.56 -1.37 33.71
CA ALA A 525 32.17 -1.50 33.29
C ALA A 525 31.79 -0.43 32.25
N ALA A 526 32.20 0.83 32.43
CA ALA A 526 31.95 1.91 31.48
C ALA A 526 32.56 1.60 30.10
N LYS A 527 33.82 1.12 30.06
CA LYS A 527 34.47 0.69 28.81
C LYS A 527 33.71 -0.46 28.13
N ASN A 528 33.33 -1.49 28.88
CA ASN A 528 32.60 -2.64 28.33
C ASN A 528 31.22 -2.24 27.79
N LEU A 529 30.47 -1.44 28.54
CA LEU A 529 29.16 -0.95 28.12
C LEU A 529 29.26 -0.10 26.85
N MET A 530 30.27 0.79 26.76
CA MET A 530 30.46 1.62 25.58
C MET A 530 30.86 0.81 24.33
N ARG A 531 31.52 -0.35 24.47
CA ARG A 531 31.82 -1.25 23.34
C ARG A 531 30.65 -2.10 22.87
N SER A 532 29.66 -2.34 23.74
CA SER A 532 28.67 -3.40 23.50
C SER A 532 27.22 -2.90 23.44
N ARG A 533 26.97 -1.62 23.76
CA ARG A 533 25.62 -1.06 23.87
C ARG A 533 25.44 0.12 22.90
N PRO A 534 24.96 -0.13 21.67
CA PRO A 534 24.73 0.92 20.67
C PRO A 534 23.83 2.04 21.17
N THR A 535 22.77 1.72 21.90
CA THR A 535 21.87 2.71 22.52
C THR A 535 22.60 3.69 23.44
N LEU A 536 23.62 3.22 24.17
CA LEU A 536 24.38 4.05 25.09
C LEU A 536 25.33 4.97 24.32
N ILE A 537 25.99 4.44 23.29
CA ILE A 537 26.80 5.24 22.35
C ILE A 537 25.95 6.37 21.78
N ALA A 538 24.78 6.04 21.25
CA ALA A 538 23.86 6.97 20.63
C ALA A 538 23.35 8.05 21.61
N ALA A 539 23.05 7.67 22.85
CA ALA A 539 22.66 8.63 23.89
C ALA A 539 23.80 9.60 24.25
N VAL A 540 25.05 9.13 24.27
CA VAL A 540 26.23 9.98 24.48
C VAL A 540 26.44 10.93 23.31
N MET A 541 26.25 10.48 22.06
CA MET A 541 26.32 11.33 20.87
C MET A 541 25.33 12.50 20.95
N VAL A 542 24.08 12.23 21.34
CA VAL A 542 23.06 13.28 21.54
C VAL A 542 23.43 14.22 22.70
N ALA A 543 23.94 13.66 23.81
CA ALA A 543 24.34 14.48 24.96
C ALA A 543 25.52 15.42 24.65
N ARG A 544 26.41 15.02 23.74
CA ARG A 544 27.59 15.78 23.31
C ARG A 544 27.33 16.67 22.09
N GLY A 545 26.12 16.66 21.52
CA GLY A 545 25.76 17.48 20.36
C GLY A 545 26.27 16.96 19.01
N GLU A 546 26.74 15.71 18.95
CA GLU A 546 27.25 15.08 17.72
C GLU A 546 26.11 14.50 16.86
N ALA A 547 24.96 14.25 17.51
CA ALA A 547 23.67 13.96 16.90
C ALA A 547 22.59 14.84 17.54
N ASP A 548 21.56 15.20 16.78
CA ASP A 548 20.46 16.04 17.24
C ASP A 548 19.33 15.23 17.88
N ALA A 549 19.14 13.98 17.43
CA ALA A 549 18.12 13.09 17.96
C ALA A 549 18.52 11.62 17.89
N LEU A 550 17.92 10.80 18.77
CA LEU A 550 18.17 9.37 18.89
C LEU A 550 16.92 8.53 18.60
N LEU A 551 17.07 7.50 17.75
CA LEU A 551 16.15 6.36 17.66
C LEU A 551 16.82 5.04 18.10
N THR A 552 16.12 4.28 18.94
CA THR A 552 16.56 2.95 19.40
C THR A 552 15.37 2.04 19.68
N GLY A 553 15.58 0.76 20.00
CA GLY A 553 14.56 -0.14 20.56
C GLY A 553 13.94 -1.12 19.57
N VAL A 554 14.39 -1.11 18.32
CA VAL A 554 14.04 -2.13 17.32
C VAL A 554 14.53 -3.51 17.76
N VAL A 555 15.62 -3.57 18.54
CA VAL A 555 16.13 -4.80 19.15
C VAL A 555 16.19 -4.67 20.66
N GLY A 556 15.69 -5.69 21.37
CA GLY A 556 15.76 -5.81 22.83
C GLY A 556 14.56 -5.23 23.57
N ARG A 557 14.66 -5.17 24.91
CA ARG A 557 13.55 -4.78 25.79
C ARG A 557 13.49 -3.26 25.98
N PHE A 558 12.30 -2.68 25.83
CA PHE A 558 12.03 -1.23 25.94
C PHE A 558 12.61 -0.61 27.22
N HIS A 559 12.26 -1.12 28.41
CA HIS A 559 12.74 -0.55 29.68
C HIS A 559 14.25 -0.59 29.86
N LYS A 560 14.93 -1.59 29.27
CA LYS A 560 16.40 -1.67 29.30
C LYS A 560 17.02 -0.54 28.47
N LYS A 561 16.44 -0.24 27.31
CA LYS A 561 16.84 0.88 26.45
C LYS A 561 16.58 2.21 27.15
N LEU A 562 15.42 2.34 27.80
CA LEU A 562 15.10 3.53 28.59
C LEU A 562 16.11 3.75 29.71
N GLY A 563 16.53 2.70 30.40
CA GLY A 563 17.59 2.77 31.42
C GLY A 563 18.90 3.36 30.88
N TYR A 564 19.33 2.97 29.67
CA TYR A 564 20.53 3.54 29.02
C TYR A 564 20.34 5.00 28.60
N VAL A 565 19.17 5.34 28.06
CA VAL A 565 18.86 6.74 27.70
C VAL A 565 18.89 7.62 28.95
N ARG A 566 18.28 7.17 30.05
CA ARG A 566 18.18 7.89 31.33
C ARG A 566 19.48 7.97 32.12
N SER A 567 20.44 7.08 31.87
CA SER A 567 21.74 7.15 32.52
C SER A 567 22.61 8.28 31.94
N VAL A 568 22.30 8.76 30.73
CA VAL A 568 23.03 9.82 30.03
C VAL A 568 22.21 11.10 29.91
N LEU A 569 20.96 11.01 29.44
CA LEU A 569 20.10 12.16 29.18
C LEU A 569 19.26 12.52 30.43
N PRO A 570 19.37 13.75 30.95
CA PRO A 570 18.60 14.18 32.12
C PRO A 570 17.10 14.33 31.79
N LEU A 571 16.27 14.51 32.83
CA LEU A 571 14.86 14.91 32.63
C LEU A 571 14.80 16.35 32.17
N GLU A 572 13.72 16.70 31.48
CA GLU A 572 13.33 18.09 31.29
C GLU A 572 13.18 18.81 32.64
N SER A 573 13.43 20.12 32.64
CA SER A 573 13.23 20.94 33.85
C SER A 573 11.79 20.85 34.32
N LYS A 574 11.60 20.66 35.64
CA LYS A 574 10.29 20.51 36.30
C LYS A 574 9.49 19.24 35.92
N VAL A 575 10.15 18.25 35.31
CA VAL A 575 9.57 16.93 35.05
C VAL A 575 10.18 15.93 36.01
N THR A 576 9.35 15.06 36.59
CA THR A 576 9.77 14.10 37.62
C THR A 576 9.97 12.69 37.09
N SER A 577 9.37 12.36 35.94
CA SER A 577 9.51 11.05 35.30
C SER A 577 9.32 11.08 33.78
N THR A 578 9.70 9.98 33.12
CA THR A 578 9.42 9.77 31.70
C THR A 578 8.08 9.07 31.48
N SER A 579 7.47 9.30 30.33
CA SER A 579 6.23 8.64 29.88
C SER A 579 6.27 8.39 28.37
N ALA A 580 5.37 7.56 27.83
CA ALA A 580 5.29 7.32 26.39
C ALA A 580 3.88 7.46 25.84
N MET A 581 3.77 8.25 24.77
CA MET A 581 2.53 8.41 24.00
C MET A 581 2.56 7.53 22.75
N THR A 582 1.46 6.82 22.47
CA THR A 582 1.29 6.11 21.21
C THR A 582 0.01 6.60 20.52
N GLY A 583 0.12 6.98 19.25
CA GLY A 583 -1.02 7.30 18.40
C GLY A 583 -1.46 6.08 17.59
N VAL A 584 -2.76 5.91 17.38
CA VAL A 584 -3.34 4.91 16.48
C VAL A 584 -4.21 5.63 15.46
N ILE A 585 -3.92 5.40 14.18
CA ILE A 585 -4.69 5.95 13.06
C ILE A 585 -5.55 4.84 12.49
N ASN A 586 -6.84 5.08 12.34
CA ASN A 586 -7.78 4.15 11.73
C ASN A 586 -8.86 4.87 10.92
N GLN A 587 -9.95 4.17 10.59
CA GLN A 587 -11.03 4.74 9.78
C GLN A 587 -11.85 5.81 10.51
N GLN A 588 -11.80 5.81 11.84
CA GLN A 588 -12.57 6.70 12.70
C GLN A 588 -11.81 7.98 13.08
N GLY A 589 -10.49 8.03 12.85
CA GLY A 589 -9.65 9.18 13.12
C GLY A 589 -8.27 8.82 13.66
N VAL A 590 -7.69 9.77 14.41
CA VAL A 590 -6.39 9.62 15.08
C VAL A 590 -6.60 9.74 16.57
N PHE A 591 -6.13 8.73 17.30
CA PHE A 591 -6.35 8.61 18.74
C PHE A 591 -5.03 8.36 19.46
N PHE A 592 -4.76 9.13 20.51
CA PHE A 592 -3.53 9.05 21.29
C PHE A 592 -3.80 8.45 22.66
N PHE A 593 -2.84 7.66 23.14
CA PHE A 593 -2.92 6.93 24.40
C PHE A 593 -1.69 7.21 25.25
N VAL A 594 -1.89 7.46 26.56
CA VAL A 594 -0.83 7.79 27.53
C VAL A 594 -1.16 7.17 28.89
N ASP A 595 -0.23 6.54 29.63
CA ASP A 595 1.17 6.19 29.30
C ASP A 595 1.28 4.72 28.86
N THR A 596 1.74 4.49 27.64
CA THR A 596 1.65 3.17 27.00
C THR A 596 2.80 2.22 27.28
N HIS A 597 3.96 2.70 27.77
CA HIS A 597 5.20 1.90 27.82
C HIS A 597 6.13 2.18 29.00
N VAL A 598 5.89 3.18 29.86
CA VAL A 598 6.91 3.59 30.85
C VAL A 598 6.50 3.36 32.29
N GLN A 599 5.44 4.01 32.78
CA GLN A 599 5.08 4.00 34.20
C GLN A 599 4.07 2.91 34.53
N GLU A 600 4.45 1.91 35.33
CA GLU A 600 3.57 0.82 35.79
C GLU A 600 2.35 1.35 36.56
N ASP A 601 2.55 2.11 37.64
CA ASP A 601 1.51 2.78 38.43
C ASP A 601 1.90 4.24 38.69
N PRO A 602 1.66 5.17 37.75
CA PRO A 602 2.04 6.56 37.89
C PRO A 602 1.20 7.28 38.95
N THR A 603 1.83 8.24 39.64
CA THR A 603 1.15 9.19 40.55
C THR A 603 0.31 10.22 39.77
N ALA A 604 -0.60 10.92 40.46
CA ALA A 604 -1.44 11.94 39.83
C ALA A 604 -0.60 13.08 39.21
N GLU A 605 0.50 13.46 39.86
CA GLU A 605 1.46 14.46 39.37
C GLU A 605 2.12 14.00 38.07
N GLN A 606 2.54 12.74 38.00
CA GLN A 606 3.17 12.16 36.81
C GLN A 606 2.18 12.03 35.64
N ILE A 607 0.93 11.63 35.90
CA ILE A 607 -0.12 11.60 34.86
C ILE A 607 -0.42 13.01 34.36
N CYS A 608 -0.49 14.00 35.26
CA CYS A 608 -0.66 15.41 34.90
C CYS A 608 0.49 15.91 34.00
N GLU A 609 1.74 15.62 34.37
CA GLU A 609 2.94 15.93 33.56
C GLU A 609 2.88 15.27 32.17
N ALA A 610 2.60 13.96 32.12
CA ALA A 610 2.50 13.20 30.87
C ALA A 610 1.37 13.72 29.97
N THR A 611 0.22 14.10 30.55
CA THR A 611 -0.93 14.63 29.82
C THR A 611 -0.60 15.97 29.15
N LEU A 612 0.07 16.87 29.86
CA LEU A 612 0.48 18.17 29.31
C LEU A 612 1.52 18.00 28.19
N GLN A 613 2.47 17.08 28.37
CA GLN A 613 3.47 16.74 27.35
C GLN A 613 2.83 16.12 26.10
N ALA A 614 1.85 15.23 26.27
CA ALA A 614 1.10 14.64 25.17
C ALA A 614 0.28 15.68 24.42
N ALA A 615 -0.47 16.52 25.14
CA ALA A 615 -1.26 17.60 24.57
C ALA A 615 -0.39 18.59 23.77
N TYR A 616 0.83 18.88 24.24
CA TYR A 616 1.81 19.67 23.49
C TYR A 616 2.25 18.96 22.20
N ARG A 617 2.61 17.67 22.28
CA ARG A 617 3.03 16.89 21.11
C ARG A 617 1.93 16.75 20.05
N MET A 618 0.66 16.64 20.45
CA MET A 618 -0.46 16.58 19.50
C MET A 618 -0.57 17.82 18.63
N LYS A 619 -0.25 19.00 19.17
CA LYS A 619 -0.21 20.25 18.39
C LYS A 619 0.84 20.21 17.28
N LEU A 620 1.91 19.41 17.42
CA LEU A 620 2.91 19.22 16.37
C LEU A 620 2.33 18.50 15.15
N PHE A 621 1.32 17.67 15.35
CA PHE A 621 0.56 17.03 14.27
C PHE A 621 -0.58 17.92 13.74
N GLY A 622 -0.68 19.18 14.21
CA GLY A 622 -1.81 20.06 13.90
C GLY A 622 -3.12 19.64 14.57
N ILE A 623 -3.06 18.77 15.59
CA ILE A 623 -4.24 18.20 16.26
C ILE A 623 -4.48 18.95 17.57
N GLU A 624 -5.68 19.54 17.70
CA GLU A 624 -6.10 20.14 18.95
C GLU A 624 -6.44 19.04 19.98
N PRO A 625 -5.85 19.07 21.19
CA PRO A 625 -6.04 18.02 22.19
C PRO A 625 -7.41 18.12 22.85
N LYS A 626 -8.17 17.02 22.80
CA LYS A 626 -9.45 16.78 23.49
C LYS A 626 -9.25 15.62 24.44
N VAL A 627 -9.02 15.93 25.71
CA VAL A 627 -8.43 15.03 26.69
C VAL A 627 -9.50 14.37 27.54
N ALA A 628 -9.53 13.04 27.54
CA ALA A 628 -10.35 12.26 28.44
C ALA A 628 -9.46 11.56 29.48
N LEU A 629 -9.73 11.84 30.76
CA LEU A 629 -9.14 11.14 31.89
C LEU A 629 -9.97 9.87 32.14
N LEU A 630 -9.45 8.71 31.72
CA LEU A 630 -10.21 7.47 31.73
C LEU A 630 -10.18 6.76 33.09
N SER A 631 -11.33 6.17 33.44
CA SER A 631 -11.55 5.34 34.62
C SER A 631 -12.73 4.40 34.37
N HIS A 632 -12.93 3.40 35.22
CA HIS A 632 -14.21 2.67 35.25
C HIS A 632 -15.33 3.49 35.91
N SER A 633 -15.01 4.59 36.59
CA SER A 633 -16.01 5.51 37.15
C SER A 633 -16.38 6.59 36.13
N ASN A 634 -17.64 7.04 36.18
CA ASN A 634 -18.12 8.25 35.52
C ASN A 634 -18.38 9.31 36.59
N PHE A 635 -17.55 10.35 36.63
CA PHE A 635 -17.76 11.57 37.41
C PHE A 635 -18.16 11.34 38.88
N GLY A 636 -17.46 10.46 39.59
CA GLY A 636 -17.76 10.19 41.00
C GLY A 636 -18.64 8.98 41.27
N SER A 637 -19.03 8.19 40.26
CA SER A 637 -19.87 7.00 40.48
C SER A 637 -19.23 5.91 41.36
N HIS A 638 -17.90 5.88 41.48
CA HIS A 638 -17.14 4.92 42.28
C HIS A 638 -15.86 5.55 42.86
N ASP A 639 -15.57 5.32 44.13
CA ASP A 639 -14.39 5.84 44.85
C ASP A 639 -13.22 4.84 44.94
N SER A 640 -12.88 4.22 43.82
CA SER A 640 -11.69 3.37 43.74
C SER A 640 -10.39 4.19 43.77
N LYS A 641 -9.27 3.55 44.13
CA LYS A 641 -7.92 4.17 44.12
C LYS A 641 -7.65 4.92 42.81
N ASP A 642 -7.88 4.27 41.67
CA ASP A 642 -7.60 4.87 40.36
C ASP A 642 -8.63 5.94 39.96
N ALA A 643 -9.90 5.82 40.34
CA ALA A 643 -10.89 6.88 40.10
C ALA A 643 -10.53 8.17 40.85
N LEU A 644 -10.20 8.06 42.14
CA LEU A 644 -9.74 9.19 42.96
C LEU A 644 -8.45 9.81 42.44
N LYS A 645 -7.51 8.96 41.96
CA LYS A 645 -6.28 9.40 41.29
C LYS A 645 -6.60 10.26 40.07
N MET A 646 -7.50 9.81 39.19
CA MET A 646 -7.87 10.54 37.97
C MET A 646 -8.65 11.84 38.24
N ARG A 647 -9.47 11.91 39.30
CA ARG A 647 -10.05 13.18 39.78
C ARG A 647 -8.98 14.17 40.24
N THR A 648 -7.97 13.67 40.95
CA THR A 648 -6.83 14.49 41.39
C THR A 648 -6.06 15.03 40.20
N VAL A 649 -5.82 14.20 39.17
CA VAL A 649 -5.21 14.61 37.90
C VAL A 649 -5.98 15.75 37.25
N ARG A 650 -7.32 15.68 37.18
CA ARG A 650 -8.15 16.76 36.63
C ARG A 650 -7.91 18.09 37.35
N THR A 651 -7.95 18.06 38.67
CA THR A 651 -7.72 19.26 39.51
C THR A 651 -6.32 19.85 39.26
N LEU A 652 -5.30 19.00 39.18
CA LEU A 652 -3.92 19.44 38.89
C LEU A 652 -3.79 20.04 37.48
N LEU A 653 -4.43 19.43 36.48
CA LEU A 653 -4.41 19.91 35.10
C LEU A 653 -5.08 21.27 34.96
N LEU A 654 -6.27 21.46 35.52
CA LEU A 654 -6.98 22.73 35.46
C LEU A 654 -6.24 23.83 36.24
N LYS A 655 -5.52 23.50 37.31
CA LYS A 655 -4.65 24.45 38.02
C LYS A 655 -3.46 24.90 37.16
N ARG A 656 -2.86 23.99 36.38
CA ARG A 656 -1.69 24.31 35.53
C ARG A 656 -2.07 24.91 34.18
N ASN A 657 -3.20 24.50 33.59
CA ASN A 657 -3.71 24.99 32.31
C ASN A 657 -5.26 25.04 32.32
N PRO A 658 -5.86 26.14 32.79
CA PRO A 658 -7.32 26.28 32.89
C PRO A 658 -8.07 26.21 31.55
N ARG A 659 -7.38 26.43 30.42
CA ARG A 659 -7.97 26.44 29.07
C ARG A 659 -7.87 25.10 28.35
N LEU A 660 -7.29 24.07 28.98
CA LEU A 660 -7.19 22.75 28.37
C LEU A 660 -8.59 22.15 28.20
N ASN A 661 -8.90 21.67 26.99
CA ASN A 661 -10.13 20.93 26.73
C ASN A 661 -9.99 19.50 27.31
N VAL A 662 -10.27 19.36 28.60
CA VAL A 662 -10.08 18.13 29.39
C VAL A 662 -11.25 17.90 30.32
N ASP A 663 -11.63 16.64 30.55
CA ASP A 663 -12.50 16.27 31.66
C ASP A 663 -12.32 14.82 32.10
N GLY A 664 -13.04 14.43 33.14
CA GLY A 664 -13.07 13.09 33.73
C GLY A 664 -13.03 13.15 35.27
N GLU A 665 -12.85 12.04 35.95
CA GLU A 665 -12.69 10.69 35.43
C GLU A 665 -13.95 10.16 34.73
N MET A 666 -13.80 9.42 33.64
CA MET A 666 -14.92 8.87 32.88
C MET A 666 -14.59 7.55 32.18
N GLN A 667 -15.63 6.80 31.81
CA GLN A 667 -15.52 5.60 30.98
C GLN A 667 -15.26 5.94 29.50
N GLY A 668 -14.82 4.94 28.73
CA GLY A 668 -14.41 5.12 27.33
C GLY A 668 -15.56 5.50 26.38
N ASP A 669 -16.77 5.00 26.63
CA ASP A 669 -17.98 5.36 25.90
C ASP A 669 -18.38 6.83 26.14
N THR A 670 -18.33 7.29 27.39
CA THR A 670 -18.54 8.71 27.76
C THR A 670 -17.46 9.64 27.15
N ALA A 671 -16.23 9.16 27.03
CA ALA A 671 -15.17 9.90 26.34
C ALA A 671 -15.40 10.00 24.82
N TRP A 672 -16.04 8.98 24.24
CA TRP A 672 -16.31 8.86 22.81
C TRP A 672 -17.56 9.61 22.36
N ASP A 673 -18.65 9.49 23.12
CA ASP A 673 -19.98 10.03 22.82
C ASP A 673 -20.26 11.27 23.66
N GLU A 674 -20.26 12.43 23.00
CA GLU A 674 -20.55 13.71 23.64
C GLU A 674 -22.00 13.83 24.12
N ALA A 675 -22.96 13.23 23.42
CA ALA A 675 -24.37 13.29 23.83
C ALA A 675 -24.61 12.46 25.10
N LEU A 676 -24.01 11.28 25.17
CA LEU A 676 -24.00 10.47 26.39
C LEU A 676 -23.34 11.24 27.55
N ARG A 677 -22.20 11.89 27.30
CA ARG A 677 -21.51 12.68 28.32
C ARG A 677 -22.33 13.86 28.81
N GLN A 678 -22.96 14.61 27.92
CA GLN A 678 -23.82 15.75 28.30
C GLN A 678 -25.04 15.31 29.11
N LYS A 679 -25.56 14.10 28.87
CA LYS A 679 -26.65 13.53 29.68
C LYS A 679 -26.20 13.19 31.11
N LEU A 680 -24.97 12.72 31.29
CA LEU A 680 -24.41 12.35 32.60
C LEU A 680 -23.88 13.56 33.38
N LEU A 681 -23.19 14.47 32.70
CA LEU A 681 -22.61 15.69 33.25
C LEU A 681 -22.73 16.85 32.24
N PRO A 682 -23.85 17.61 32.27
CA PRO A 682 -24.09 18.73 31.35
C PRO A 682 -22.98 19.79 31.36
N ASP A 683 -22.38 20.03 32.53
CA ASP A 683 -21.33 21.02 32.75
C ASP A 683 -19.92 20.51 32.39
N SER A 684 -19.82 19.42 31.63
CA SER A 684 -18.53 18.85 31.23
C SER A 684 -17.66 19.87 30.49
N THR A 685 -16.40 19.98 30.92
CA THR A 685 -15.39 20.86 30.30
C THR A 685 -14.82 20.29 29.00
N LEU A 686 -15.04 19.00 28.73
CA LEU A 686 -14.64 18.34 27.50
C LEU A 686 -15.67 18.56 26.39
N LYS A 687 -15.29 19.28 25.33
CA LYS A 687 -16.13 19.52 24.14
C LYS A 687 -15.70 18.65 22.96
N GLY A 688 -16.66 18.01 22.29
CA GLY A 688 -16.43 17.06 21.21
C GLY A 688 -16.04 15.65 21.65
N ARG A 689 -15.75 14.78 20.67
CA ARG A 689 -15.15 13.46 20.89
C ARG A 689 -13.70 13.59 21.35
N ALA A 690 -13.30 12.82 22.37
CA ALA A 690 -11.92 12.75 22.83
C ALA A 690 -10.97 12.18 21.76
N ASN A 691 -9.75 12.72 21.69
CA ASN A 691 -8.68 12.21 20.83
C ASN A 691 -7.37 11.95 21.61
N LEU A 692 -7.30 12.35 22.89
CA LEU A 692 -6.26 11.97 23.83
C LEU A 692 -6.89 11.21 24.99
N PHE A 693 -6.60 9.92 25.07
CA PHE A 693 -7.03 9.03 26.14
C PHE A 693 -5.90 8.88 27.15
N VAL A 694 -6.13 9.38 28.36
CA VAL A 694 -5.18 9.30 29.47
C VAL A 694 -5.67 8.20 30.42
N LEU A 695 -4.86 7.16 30.57
CA LEU A 695 -5.22 5.95 31.32
C LEU A 695 -4.53 5.93 32.69
N PRO A 696 -5.11 5.25 33.68
CA PRO A 696 -4.65 5.35 35.07
C PRO A 696 -3.33 4.62 35.34
N ASN A 697 -2.94 3.65 34.50
CA ASN A 697 -1.75 2.81 34.67
C ASN A 697 -1.31 2.16 33.33
N LEU A 698 -0.15 1.50 33.34
CA LEU A 698 0.46 0.89 32.15
C LEU A 698 -0.42 -0.19 31.52
N GLU A 699 -0.98 -1.08 32.32
CA GLU A 699 -1.80 -2.20 31.83
C GLU A 699 -3.01 -1.70 31.06
N ALA A 700 -3.74 -0.74 31.64
CA ALA A 700 -4.89 -0.12 30.99
C ALA A 700 -4.48 0.54 29.67
N ALA A 701 -3.42 1.34 29.68
CA ALA A 701 -2.94 2.03 28.48
C ALA A 701 -2.49 1.07 27.37
N ASN A 702 -1.67 0.07 27.72
CA ASN A 702 -1.06 -0.85 26.78
C ASN A 702 -2.10 -1.77 26.14
N ILE A 703 -3.01 -2.32 26.94
CA ILE A 703 -4.10 -3.16 26.45
C ILE A 703 -5.03 -2.35 25.55
N ALA A 704 -5.45 -1.15 25.98
CA ALA A 704 -6.40 -0.33 25.23
C ALA A 704 -5.87 0.04 23.83
N TYR A 705 -4.66 0.59 23.73
CA TYR A 705 -4.15 1.01 22.42
C TYR A 705 -3.90 -0.20 21.50
N ASN A 706 -3.46 -1.34 22.04
CA ASN A 706 -3.26 -2.54 21.23
C ASN A 706 -4.58 -3.12 20.71
N LEU A 707 -5.63 -3.18 21.54
CA LEU A 707 -6.96 -3.60 21.10
C LEU A 707 -7.50 -2.66 20.01
N VAL A 708 -7.42 -1.35 20.22
CA VAL A 708 -7.85 -0.36 19.22
C VAL A 708 -7.06 -0.52 17.93
N ARG A 709 -5.74 -0.69 18.01
CA ARG A 709 -4.87 -0.90 16.84
C ARG A 709 -5.26 -2.16 16.06
N VAL A 710 -5.44 -3.30 16.74
CA VAL A 710 -5.70 -4.57 16.08
C VAL A 710 -7.12 -4.65 15.54
N PHE A 711 -8.14 -4.25 16.32
CA PHE A 711 -9.55 -4.35 15.89
C PHE A 711 -9.91 -3.40 14.76
N THR A 712 -9.13 -2.34 14.55
CA THR A 712 -9.42 -1.33 13.52
C THR A 712 -8.46 -1.38 12.33
N ASP A 713 -7.61 -2.42 12.26
CA ASP A 713 -6.46 -2.49 11.33
C ASP A 713 -5.65 -1.18 11.32
N GLY A 714 -5.54 -0.58 12.50
CA GLY A 714 -4.99 0.74 12.71
C GLY A 714 -3.46 0.74 12.66
N VAL A 715 -2.89 1.85 12.19
CA VAL A 715 -1.44 2.05 12.14
C VAL A 715 -0.98 2.80 13.38
N ALA A 716 -0.03 2.24 14.12
CA ALA A 716 0.53 2.88 15.31
C ALA A 716 1.72 3.78 15.00
N ILE A 717 1.73 4.96 15.63
CA ILE A 717 2.80 5.96 15.65
C ILE A 717 3.33 6.07 17.07
N GLY A 718 4.64 5.93 17.22
CA GLY A 718 5.29 5.82 18.52
C GLY A 718 5.75 4.39 18.82
N PRO A 719 6.21 4.13 20.06
CA PRO A 719 6.04 5.02 21.21
C PRO A 719 6.90 6.30 21.12
N ILE A 720 6.27 7.45 21.37
CA ILE A 720 6.96 8.74 21.46
C ILE A 720 7.34 8.93 22.93
N LEU A 721 8.64 8.79 23.23
CA LEU A 721 9.15 8.98 24.58
C LEU A 721 9.09 10.47 24.98
N MET A 722 8.64 10.71 26.21
CA MET A 722 8.39 12.02 26.79
C MET A 722 9.18 12.21 28.09
N GLY A 723 9.52 13.45 28.43
CA GLY A 723 10.16 13.82 29.70
C GLY A 723 11.69 13.82 29.72
N VAL A 724 12.35 13.41 28.62
CA VAL A 724 13.81 13.52 28.47
C VAL A 724 14.22 14.88 27.90
N ALA A 725 15.33 15.44 28.38
CA ALA A 725 15.76 16.81 28.04
C ALA A 725 16.21 17.00 26.58
N LYS A 726 16.60 15.91 25.91
CA LYS A 726 17.02 15.90 24.51
C LYS A 726 16.18 14.90 23.70
N PRO A 727 16.01 15.11 22.38
CA PRO A 727 15.19 14.24 21.53
C PRO A 727 15.71 12.81 21.50
N ALA A 728 14.99 11.90 22.13
CA ALA A 728 15.30 10.47 22.11
C ALA A 728 14.00 9.69 22.17
N HIS A 729 13.82 8.74 21.24
CA HIS A 729 12.64 7.88 21.20
C HIS A 729 13.02 6.41 21.14
N ILE A 730 12.18 5.59 21.77
CA ILE A 730 12.38 4.16 21.91
C ILE A 730 11.23 3.47 21.20
N LEU A 731 11.56 2.70 20.18
CA LEU A 731 10.66 1.88 19.41
C LEU A 731 10.50 0.50 20.06
N THR A 732 9.65 -0.31 19.46
CA THR A 732 9.43 -1.71 19.86
C THR A 732 9.98 -2.64 18.79
N THR A 733 10.19 -3.91 19.13
CA THR A 733 10.61 -4.96 18.18
C THR A 733 9.61 -5.20 17.05
N SER A 734 8.36 -4.75 17.22
CA SER A 734 7.30 -4.77 16.20
C SER A 734 7.31 -3.55 15.28
N ALA A 735 8.36 -2.72 15.33
CA ALA A 735 8.46 -1.55 14.47
C ALA A 735 8.70 -1.96 13.01
N THR A 736 7.89 -1.42 12.11
CA THR A 736 8.08 -1.54 10.67
C THR A 736 9.02 -0.44 10.16
N SER A 737 9.54 -0.59 8.94
CA SER A 737 10.34 0.45 8.26
C SER A 737 9.60 1.79 8.23
N ARG A 738 8.29 1.76 7.95
CA ARG A 738 7.41 2.94 8.00
C ARG A 738 7.32 3.56 9.39
N ARG A 739 7.27 2.77 10.46
CA ARG A 739 7.27 3.31 11.83
C ARG A 739 8.59 4.00 12.13
N VAL A 740 9.72 3.43 11.72
CA VAL A 740 11.06 4.04 11.88
C VAL A 740 11.14 5.35 11.10
N LEU A 741 10.63 5.39 9.86
CA LEU A 741 10.55 6.60 9.03
C LEU A 741 9.73 7.70 9.71
N ASN A 742 8.49 7.39 10.13
CA ASN A 742 7.62 8.35 10.83
C ASN A 742 8.27 8.89 12.11
N MET A 743 8.90 8.01 12.89
CA MET A 743 9.58 8.37 14.13
C MET A 743 10.87 9.15 13.90
N THR A 744 11.51 8.98 12.75
CA THR A 744 12.64 9.83 12.33
C THR A 744 12.19 11.26 12.13
N ALA A 745 11.10 11.46 11.37
CA ALA A 745 10.56 12.81 11.16
C ALA A 745 10.12 13.46 12.49
N ILE A 746 9.47 12.71 13.38
CA ILE A 746 9.10 13.20 14.73
C ILE A 746 10.35 13.59 15.53
N ALA A 747 11.39 12.74 15.52
CA ALA A 747 12.64 13.00 16.23
C ALA A 747 13.35 14.26 15.70
N ALA A 748 13.39 14.43 14.38
CA ALA A 748 13.96 15.61 13.74
C ALA A 748 13.17 16.89 14.08
N VAL A 749 11.84 16.85 14.02
CA VAL A 749 11.00 18.00 14.39
C VAL A 749 11.14 18.34 15.88
N ASP A 750 11.20 17.36 16.78
CA ASP A 750 11.45 17.60 18.22
C ASP A 750 12.81 18.29 18.42
N ALA A 751 13.85 17.88 17.68
CA ALA A 751 15.16 18.53 17.72
C ALA A 751 15.14 19.98 17.22
N GLN A 752 14.50 20.27 16.08
CA GLN A 752 14.35 21.63 15.55
C GLN A 752 13.66 22.56 16.56
N ILE A 753 12.55 22.10 17.15
CA ILE A 753 11.77 22.88 18.12
C ILE A 753 12.61 23.20 19.35
N ARG A 754 13.37 22.23 19.86
CA ARG A 754 14.23 22.45 21.03
C ARG A 754 15.35 23.44 20.72
N LYS A 755 15.99 23.36 19.55
CA LYS A 755 17.01 24.33 19.11
C LYS A 755 16.43 25.74 19.08
N GLN A 756 15.22 25.91 18.52
CA GLN A 756 14.52 27.20 18.51
C GLN A 756 14.24 27.74 19.93
N LEU A 757 13.77 26.89 20.84
CA LEU A 757 13.52 27.28 22.23
C LEU A 757 14.81 27.57 23.02
N GLU A 758 15.92 26.92 22.68
CA GLU A 758 17.24 27.22 23.25
C GLU A 758 17.77 28.56 22.70
N SER A 759 17.58 28.86 21.41
CA SER A 759 17.98 30.15 20.82
C SER A 759 17.14 31.34 21.30
N GLU A 760 15.87 31.14 21.63
CA GLU A 760 15.01 32.20 22.19
C GLU A 760 15.34 32.53 23.66
N LYS A 761 16.10 31.66 24.34
CA LYS A 761 16.54 31.83 25.74
C LYS A 761 17.96 32.36 25.88
N ALA A 762 18.78 32.18 24.85
CA ALA A 762 20.15 32.68 24.76
C ALA A 762 20.16 34.14 24.28
#